data_AF-A0A672NU99-F1
#
_entry.id   AF-A0A672NU99-F1
#
_cell.length_a   1.000
_cell.length_b   1.000
_cell.length_c   1.000
_cell.angle_alpha   90.00
_cell.angle_beta   90.00
_cell.angle_gamma   90.00
#
_symmetry.space_group_name_H-M   'P 1'
#
loop_
_entity.id
_entity.type
_entity.pdbx_description
1 polymer ?
#
loop_
_entity_poly.entity_id
_entity_poly.type
_entity_poly.pdbx_seq_one_letter_code
_entity_poly.pdbx_strand_id
1 'polypeptide(L)'
;SWTERGAAAPKLQFAPFCSALEAGFWHQLTQKKLNLFRLDQSPKIIRGYYCNGDPVGLPTRLTLEFSAFDVDGATPARCSAASGTLYNTNTLEAFRTTDKRALLDKAANEIWSTIQSGAVLEDSSVLNKFILLTFADLKKYHFYYWFCFPALCFLEGVRLEQEPVSLERSFSAKQVLQTAYDDLCVSSGMTAVPHFLLKYTEESVEVAPLKDLNSFCTGLKKITVGVYDPCTLPQHPGWPLRNLLILLAKQWGSQLDVLQVLCFRDSTLQGSRSIRHSIIFRVKLPDLSASAVCPKSVGWEKNAKGAMGPRSVNLSECMDPKRLAESSVDLNLKLMRWRLVPSLDLDKVVSTRCLLLGAGTLGCNVARTLMGWGVRHITFVDNAKISYSNPVRQPLYEFEDCLSGGKAKALATVDRLKKIFPGVIAEGYNMSIPMPGHPVNFSELTMAQARQDVYQPSSESYQHLFCSCFTVFIVRLQMLYCDAFLLLLCYKHAFGSFSGASLFSNIPGHRLGCYFCNDVVAPGDSTRDRTLDQQCTVSRPGLAMIAGALAVELMVSILQHSEGGYAVASSSDDRMNEPPTSLGLVPHQIRGFLSRFDNVLPASLAFDKCTACSPIVLDNYERDGFQFLAEVFNSSHSFLEDLTGLTLLHQETQAAEVRLFITPCVLIYTFRPEPEVIVPSL
;
A
#
# COMPACT_ATOMS: atom_id res chain seq x y z
N SER A 1 -21.18 64.95 32.94
CA SER A 1 -21.18 64.90 31.47
C SER A 1 -20.25 63.78 31.00
N TRP A 2 -20.74 62.54 31.01
CA TRP A 2 -20.07 61.42 30.35
C TRP A 2 -20.70 61.27 28.97
N THR A 3 -20.04 61.84 27.97
CA THR A 3 -20.41 61.73 26.56
C THR A 3 -20.41 60.27 26.13
N GLU A 4 -21.61 59.77 25.77
CA GLU A 4 -21.81 58.54 25.02
C GLU A 4 -20.91 58.53 23.78
N ARG A 5 -19.90 57.65 23.77
CA ARG A 5 -19.27 57.25 22.51
C ARG A 5 -20.26 56.33 21.80
N GLY A 6 -20.96 56.86 20.80
CA GLY A 6 -21.88 56.09 19.98
C GLY A 6 -21.22 54.81 19.47
N ALA A 7 -21.72 53.66 19.90
CA ALA A 7 -21.31 52.36 19.36
C ALA A 7 -21.70 52.34 17.87
N ALA A 8 -20.71 52.22 16.98
CA ALA A 8 -20.97 52.08 15.55
C ALA A 8 -21.82 50.82 15.30
N ALA A 9 -22.91 50.96 14.55
CA ALA A 9 -23.81 49.85 14.23
C ALA A 9 -23.04 48.64 13.66
N PRO A 10 -23.42 47.40 14.02
CA PRO A 10 -22.72 46.20 13.59
C PRO A 10 -22.73 46.04 12.06
N LYS A 11 -21.59 45.60 11.51
CA LYS A 11 -21.44 45.33 10.07
C LYS A 11 -21.76 43.87 9.75
N LEU A 12 -22.40 43.64 8.61
CA LEU A 12 -22.69 42.29 8.13
C LEU A 12 -21.39 41.54 7.80
N GLN A 13 -21.23 40.35 8.40
CA GLN A 13 -20.14 39.41 8.11
C GLN A 13 -20.68 38.19 7.37
N PHE A 14 -19.83 37.54 6.57
CA PHE A 14 -20.23 36.42 5.71
C PHE A 14 -19.36 35.20 5.99
N ALA A 15 -19.96 34.02 5.99
CA ALA A 15 -19.23 32.76 6.03
C ALA A 15 -18.67 32.42 4.65
N PRO A 16 -17.35 32.25 4.49
CA PRO A 16 -16.74 31.91 3.20
C PRO A 16 -17.08 30.49 2.77
N PHE A 17 -17.14 30.28 1.45
CA PHE A 17 -17.15 28.93 0.90
C PHE A 17 -15.86 28.18 1.26
N CYS A 18 -16.01 26.87 1.48
CA CYS A 18 -14.94 25.90 1.63
C CYS A 18 -15.03 24.90 0.48
N SER A 19 -13.91 24.61 -0.18
CA SER A 19 -13.88 23.63 -1.26
C SER A 19 -13.98 22.20 -0.72
N ALA A 20 -14.80 21.36 -1.35
CA ALA A 20 -14.85 19.91 -1.12
C ALA A 20 -14.61 19.18 -2.46
N LEU A 21 -13.45 18.56 -2.63
CA LEU A 21 -13.14 17.80 -3.85
C LEU A 21 -13.11 16.31 -3.55
N GLU A 22 -13.87 15.54 -4.30
CA GLU A 22 -13.87 14.09 -4.20
C GLU A 22 -12.70 13.46 -4.97
N ALA A 23 -12.31 12.24 -4.58
CA ALA A 23 -11.28 11.48 -5.31
C ALA A 23 -11.67 11.28 -6.79
N GLY A 24 -12.97 11.15 -7.10
CA GLY A 24 -13.49 11.03 -8.46
C GLY A 24 -13.13 12.23 -9.35
N PHE A 25 -13.15 13.45 -8.82
CA PHE A 25 -12.73 14.65 -9.56
C PHE A 25 -11.27 14.55 -10.01
N TRP A 26 -10.37 14.17 -9.10
CA TRP A 26 -8.93 14.05 -9.38
C TRP A 26 -8.62 12.94 -10.37
N HIS A 27 -9.38 11.84 -10.31
CA HIS A 27 -9.29 10.76 -11.27
C HIS A 27 -9.65 11.26 -12.68
N GLN A 28 -10.77 11.97 -12.79
CA GLN A 28 -11.23 12.52 -14.06
C GLN A 28 -10.28 13.59 -14.61
N LEU A 29 -9.76 14.48 -13.75
CA LEU A 29 -8.73 15.45 -14.14
C LEU A 29 -7.47 14.76 -14.69
N THR A 30 -7.04 13.66 -14.06
CA THR A 30 -5.88 12.88 -14.51
C THR A 30 -6.12 12.27 -15.89
N GLN A 31 -7.27 11.62 -16.10
CA GLN A 31 -7.63 11.05 -17.40
C GLN A 31 -7.72 12.12 -18.49
N LYS A 32 -8.41 13.23 -18.22
CA LYS A 32 -8.55 14.35 -19.16
C LYS A 32 -7.20 14.99 -19.47
N LYS A 33 -6.32 15.17 -18.47
CA LYS A 33 -4.98 15.75 -18.66
C LYS A 33 -4.09 14.86 -19.54
N LEU A 34 -4.10 13.54 -19.33
CA LEU A 34 -3.30 12.61 -20.13
C LEU A 34 -3.84 12.44 -21.55
N ASN A 35 -5.14 12.27 -21.71
CA ASN A 35 -5.73 11.83 -22.97
C ASN A 35 -6.16 13.01 -23.87
N LEU A 36 -6.67 14.09 -23.27
CA LEU A 36 -7.28 15.21 -24.00
C LEU A 36 -6.45 16.50 -23.93
N PHE A 37 -6.18 17.02 -22.73
CA PHE A 37 -5.54 18.34 -22.59
C PHE A 37 -4.06 18.30 -22.96
N ARG A 38 -3.35 17.22 -22.60
CA ARG A 38 -1.91 17.05 -22.84
C ARG A 38 -1.12 18.23 -22.29
N LEU A 39 -0.62 19.12 -23.16
CA LEU A 39 0.13 20.33 -22.80
C LEU A 39 -0.74 21.60 -22.77
N ASP A 40 -1.99 21.53 -23.19
CA ASP A 40 -2.92 22.65 -23.21
C ASP A 40 -3.22 23.16 -21.79
N GLN A 41 -2.97 24.44 -21.56
CA GLN A 41 -3.25 25.16 -20.32
C GLN A 41 -4.42 26.13 -20.45
N SER A 42 -5.14 26.09 -21.57
CA SER A 42 -6.32 26.94 -21.76
C SER A 42 -7.37 26.65 -20.68
N PRO A 43 -8.09 27.69 -20.20
CA PRO A 43 -9.07 27.52 -19.14
C PRO A 43 -10.19 26.58 -19.56
N LYS A 44 -10.59 25.67 -18.67
CA LYS A 44 -11.69 24.73 -18.91
C LYS A 44 -12.88 25.07 -18.03
N ILE A 45 -14.08 24.98 -18.58
CA ILE A 45 -15.31 25.15 -17.81
C ILE A 45 -15.55 23.87 -17.02
N ILE A 46 -15.85 24.02 -15.74
CA ILE A 46 -16.25 22.94 -14.84
C ILE A 46 -17.48 23.37 -14.05
N ARG A 47 -18.25 22.39 -13.59
CA ARG A 47 -19.44 22.61 -12.77
C ARG A 47 -19.22 21.99 -11.39
N GLY A 48 -19.62 22.74 -10.37
CA GLY A 48 -19.78 22.24 -9.01
C GLY A 48 -21.20 22.48 -8.52
N TYR A 49 -21.45 22.12 -7.26
CA TYR A 49 -22.71 22.42 -6.61
C TYR A 49 -22.51 22.67 -5.12
N TYR A 50 -23.50 23.30 -4.49
CA TYR A 50 -23.58 23.48 -3.05
C TYR A 50 -25.02 23.24 -2.61
N CYS A 51 -25.20 22.86 -1.36
CA CYS A 51 -26.52 22.51 -0.81
C CYS A 51 -26.75 23.30 0.50
N ASN A 52 -28.01 23.58 0.84
CA ASN A 52 -28.41 24.36 2.02
C ASN A 52 -28.95 23.50 3.18
N GLY A 53 -28.75 22.18 3.10
CA GLY A 53 -29.26 21.20 4.06
C GLY A 53 -28.19 20.57 4.95
N ASP A 54 -26.95 21.09 4.92
CA ASP A 54 -25.86 20.57 5.73
C ASP A 54 -26.14 20.73 7.24
N PRO A 55 -25.82 19.73 8.09
CA PRO A 55 -25.99 19.83 9.53
C PRO A 55 -25.12 20.91 10.16
N VAL A 56 -25.58 21.43 11.30
CA VAL A 56 -24.88 22.48 12.07
C VAL A 56 -23.46 22.05 12.41
N GLY A 57 -22.50 22.94 12.18
CA GLY A 57 -21.07 22.71 12.42
C GLY A 57 -20.28 22.31 11.18
N LEU A 58 -20.95 21.93 10.08
CA LEU A 58 -20.27 21.78 8.79
C LEU A 58 -19.99 23.14 8.14
N PRO A 59 -18.84 23.27 7.45
CA PRO A 59 -18.53 24.49 6.72
C PRO A 59 -19.46 24.68 5.52
N THR A 60 -19.55 25.91 5.02
CA THR A 60 -20.26 26.26 3.79
C THR A 60 -19.57 25.63 2.59
N ARG A 61 -19.96 24.43 2.13
CA ARG A 61 -19.20 23.68 1.12
C ARG A 61 -19.65 23.97 -0.32
N LEU A 62 -18.68 24.02 -1.23
CA LEU A 62 -18.89 23.85 -2.66
C LEU A 62 -18.15 22.59 -3.11
N THR A 63 -18.89 21.65 -3.69
CA THR A 63 -18.43 20.29 -4.00
C THR A 63 -18.11 20.13 -5.48
N LEU A 64 -16.98 19.46 -5.77
CA LEU A 64 -16.64 18.91 -7.09
C LEU A 64 -16.53 17.39 -7.02
N GLU A 65 -17.33 16.73 -7.84
CA GLU A 65 -17.40 15.27 -7.95
C GLU A 65 -16.86 14.78 -9.32
N PHE A 66 -17.05 13.49 -9.61
CA PHE A 66 -16.65 12.89 -10.89
C PHE A 66 -17.28 13.58 -12.12
N SER A 67 -18.53 14.03 -12.01
CA SER A 67 -19.31 14.70 -13.06
C SER A 67 -18.91 16.15 -13.31
N ALA A 68 -17.94 16.72 -12.57
CA ALA A 68 -17.62 18.15 -12.63
C ALA A 68 -17.17 18.65 -14.02
N PHE A 69 -16.73 17.76 -14.91
CA PHE A 69 -16.35 18.08 -16.30
C PHE A 69 -17.51 17.90 -17.29
N ASP A 70 -18.66 17.41 -16.84
CA ASP A 70 -19.90 17.34 -17.61
C ASP A 70 -20.69 18.63 -17.39
N VAL A 71 -20.41 19.61 -18.24
CA VAL A 71 -20.99 20.95 -18.16
C VAL A 71 -22.46 20.98 -18.60
N ASP A 72 -23.05 19.87 -19.04
CA ASP A 72 -24.50 19.77 -19.32
C ASP A 72 -25.19 18.70 -18.46
N GLY A 73 -24.43 18.01 -17.61
CA GLY A 73 -24.92 17.00 -16.67
C GLY A 73 -25.94 17.52 -15.65
N ALA A 74 -26.76 16.61 -15.14
CA ALA A 74 -27.76 16.92 -14.12
C ALA A 74 -27.10 17.31 -12.79
N THR A 75 -27.64 18.33 -12.13
CA THR A 75 -27.25 18.68 -10.76
C THR A 75 -27.98 17.76 -9.78
N PRO A 76 -27.35 17.33 -8.67
CA PRO A 76 -28.03 16.56 -7.64
C PRO A 76 -29.30 17.25 -7.13
N ALA A 77 -30.31 16.46 -6.78
CA ALA A 77 -31.59 16.98 -6.29
C ALA A 77 -31.38 17.84 -5.04
N ARG A 78 -32.09 18.99 -4.98
CA ARG A 78 -31.98 19.97 -3.89
C ARG A 78 -30.57 20.51 -3.68
N CYS A 79 -29.77 20.64 -4.73
CA CYS A 79 -28.51 21.39 -4.69
C CYS A 79 -28.50 22.43 -5.81
N SER A 80 -27.81 23.54 -5.57
CA SER A 80 -27.68 24.63 -6.53
C SER A 80 -26.38 24.47 -7.31
N ALA A 81 -26.48 24.55 -8.64
CA ALA A 81 -25.32 24.49 -9.52
C ALA A 81 -24.48 25.77 -9.38
N ALA A 82 -23.16 25.59 -9.45
CA ALA A 82 -22.19 26.67 -9.52
C ALA A 82 -21.28 26.42 -10.73
N SER A 83 -21.15 27.41 -11.61
CA SER A 83 -20.24 27.34 -12.75
C SER A 83 -18.85 27.82 -12.33
N GLY A 84 -17.81 27.16 -12.84
CA GLY A 84 -16.44 27.54 -12.54
C GLY A 84 -15.47 27.35 -13.68
N THR A 85 -14.29 27.94 -13.50
CA THR A 85 -13.20 27.87 -14.47
C THR A 85 -11.97 27.22 -13.86
N LEU A 86 -11.54 26.11 -14.46
CA LEU A 86 -10.33 25.38 -14.14
C LEU A 86 -9.13 25.95 -14.91
N TYR A 87 -8.13 26.39 -14.18
CA TYR A 87 -6.81 26.75 -14.69
C TYR A 87 -5.81 25.67 -14.24
N ASN A 88 -5.47 24.75 -15.13
CA ASN A 88 -4.52 23.67 -14.83
C ASN A 88 -3.17 23.95 -15.46
N THR A 89 -2.14 24.06 -14.63
CA THR A 89 -0.75 24.29 -15.06
C THR A 89 0.01 22.97 -15.24
N ASN A 90 1.02 22.97 -16.11
CA ASN A 90 1.86 21.79 -16.36
C ASN A 90 3.06 21.68 -15.42
N THR A 91 3.51 22.80 -14.85
CA THR A 91 4.65 22.84 -13.93
C THR A 91 4.28 23.48 -12.60
N LEU A 92 4.91 23.04 -11.52
CA LEU A 92 4.72 23.61 -10.19
C LEU A 92 5.16 25.08 -10.14
N GLU A 93 6.17 25.45 -10.92
CA GLU A 93 6.64 26.83 -11.02
C GLU A 93 5.58 27.73 -11.63
N ALA A 94 4.96 27.33 -12.74
CA ALA A 94 3.86 28.09 -13.36
C ALA A 94 2.69 28.28 -12.38
N PHE A 95 2.34 27.26 -11.60
CA PHE A 95 1.31 27.38 -10.54
C PHE A 95 1.64 28.43 -9.46
N ARG A 96 2.93 28.53 -9.10
CA ARG A 96 3.41 29.49 -8.10
C ARG A 96 3.46 30.92 -8.66
N THR A 97 3.90 31.08 -9.89
CA THR A 97 4.09 32.39 -10.55
C THR A 97 2.83 32.96 -11.21
N THR A 98 1.80 32.14 -11.41
CA THR A 98 0.50 32.60 -11.94
C THR A 98 -0.03 33.78 -11.13
N ASP A 99 -0.40 34.88 -11.80
CA ASP A 99 -0.95 36.06 -11.16
C ASP A 99 -2.39 35.81 -10.66
N LYS A 100 -2.47 35.50 -9.36
CA LYS A 100 -3.71 35.18 -8.65
C LYS A 100 -4.64 36.39 -8.52
N ARG A 101 -4.07 37.59 -8.51
CA ARG A 101 -4.84 38.83 -8.42
C ARG A 101 -5.49 39.13 -9.76
N ALA A 102 -4.74 39.02 -10.86
CA ALA A 102 -5.28 39.18 -12.21
C ALA A 102 -6.42 38.19 -12.50
N LEU A 103 -6.31 36.93 -12.07
CA LEU A 103 -7.39 35.94 -12.21
C LEU A 103 -8.66 36.34 -11.45
N LEU A 104 -8.52 36.81 -10.21
CA LEU A 104 -9.64 37.29 -9.41
C LEU A 104 -10.27 38.54 -10.03
N ASP A 105 -9.46 39.51 -10.44
CA ASP A 105 -9.92 40.77 -11.03
C ASP A 105 -10.66 40.53 -12.35
N LYS A 106 -10.16 39.60 -13.19
CA LYS A 106 -10.85 39.17 -14.41
C LYS A 106 -12.24 38.62 -14.10
N ALA A 107 -12.35 37.65 -13.20
CA ALA A 107 -13.65 37.05 -12.86
C ALA A 107 -14.59 38.03 -12.16
N ALA A 108 -14.07 38.92 -11.32
CA ALA A 108 -14.85 39.99 -10.69
C ALA A 108 -15.43 40.97 -11.72
N ASN A 109 -14.62 41.34 -12.72
CA ASN A 109 -15.07 42.19 -13.83
C ASN A 109 -16.12 41.50 -14.70
N GLU A 110 -16.02 40.19 -14.94
CA GLU A 110 -17.06 39.42 -15.63
C GLU A 110 -18.39 39.39 -14.84
N ILE A 111 -18.34 39.23 -13.52
CA ILE A 111 -19.54 39.32 -12.67
C ILE A 111 -20.12 40.74 -12.73
N TRP A 112 -19.27 41.76 -12.61
CA TRP A 112 -19.69 43.17 -12.64
C TRP A 112 -20.31 43.57 -13.98
N SER A 113 -19.73 43.17 -15.11
CA SER A 113 -20.27 43.47 -16.44
C SER A 113 -21.64 42.80 -16.65
N THR A 114 -21.83 41.59 -16.13
CA THR A 114 -23.12 40.90 -16.16
C THR A 114 -24.17 41.61 -15.29
N ILE A 115 -23.76 42.13 -14.12
CA ILE A 115 -24.63 42.95 -13.25
C ILE A 115 -25.05 44.24 -13.97
N GLN A 116 -24.12 44.90 -14.67
CA GLN A 116 -24.38 46.13 -15.42
C GLN A 116 -25.30 45.90 -16.63
N SER A 117 -25.14 44.78 -17.35
CA SER A 117 -25.98 44.46 -18.50
C SER A 117 -27.38 43.99 -18.13
N GLY A 118 -27.61 43.60 -16.87
CA GLY A 118 -28.88 43.05 -16.40
C GLY A 118 -29.09 41.57 -16.73
N ALA A 119 -28.15 40.92 -17.42
CA ALA A 119 -28.24 39.50 -17.78
C ALA A 119 -28.35 38.56 -16.55
N VAL A 120 -27.91 39.02 -15.37
CA VAL A 120 -28.08 38.31 -14.09
C VAL A 120 -29.55 38.08 -13.71
N LEU A 121 -30.48 38.91 -14.21
CA LEU A 121 -31.90 38.76 -13.89
C LEU A 121 -32.51 37.51 -14.56
N GLU A 122 -32.01 37.14 -15.73
CA GLU A 122 -32.40 35.90 -16.42
C GLU A 122 -31.80 34.67 -15.74
N ASP A 123 -30.51 34.73 -15.41
CA ASP A 123 -29.82 33.67 -14.68
C ASP A 123 -28.97 34.21 -13.53
N SER A 124 -29.50 34.04 -12.31
CA SER A 124 -28.82 34.51 -11.11
C SER A 124 -27.71 33.58 -10.62
N SER A 125 -27.57 32.37 -11.19
CA SER A 125 -26.48 31.43 -10.85
C SER A 125 -25.09 31.97 -11.22
N VAL A 126 -25.04 32.88 -12.21
CA VAL A 126 -23.83 33.57 -12.68
C VAL A 126 -23.15 34.39 -11.58
N LEU A 127 -23.89 34.77 -10.53
CA LEU A 127 -23.33 35.46 -9.36
C LEU A 127 -22.42 34.55 -8.51
N ASN A 128 -22.62 33.24 -8.55
CA ASN A 128 -21.95 32.26 -7.70
C ASN A 128 -20.92 31.44 -8.48
N LYS A 129 -20.04 32.15 -9.21
CA LYS A 129 -18.93 31.55 -9.94
C LYS A 129 -17.76 31.18 -9.02
N PHE A 130 -16.94 30.22 -9.45
CA PHE A 130 -15.67 29.91 -8.81
C PHE A 130 -14.53 29.72 -9.80
N ILE A 131 -13.30 29.86 -9.30
CA ILE A 131 -12.07 29.58 -10.03
C ILE A 131 -11.34 28.46 -9.29
N LEU A 132 -10.82 27.51 -10.04
CA LEU A 132 -9.97 26.45 -9.52
C LEU A 132 -8.62 26.50 -10.24
N LEU A 133 -7.57 26.94 -9.53
CA LEU A 133 -6.20 26.87 -10.02
C LEU A 133 -5.58 25.55 -9.55
N THR A 134 -5.00 24.76 -10.45
CA THR A 134 -4.41 23.45 -10.12
C THR A 134 -3.03 23.22 -10.73
N PHE A 135 -2.26 22.38 -10.06
CA PHE A 135 -1.12 21.66 -10.60
C PHE A 135 -1.22 20.19 -10.15
N ALA A 136 -1.18 19.28 -11.12
CA ALA A 136 -1.28 17.84 -10.89
C ALA A 136 0.04 17.15 -11.23
N ASP A 137 0.74 16.63 -10.21
CA ASP A 137 1.89 15.73 -10.36
C ASP A 137 1.36 14.30 -10.53
N LEU A 138 1.18 13.90 -11.79
CA LEU A 138 0.62 12.59 -12.15
C LEU A 138 1.57 11.42 -11.89
N LYS A 139 2.86 11.69 -11.60
CA LYS A 139 3.83 10.64 -11.24
C LYS A 139 3.72 10.27 -9.77
N LYS A 140 3.53 11.28 -8.91
CA LYS A 140 3.42 11.10 -7.45
C LYS A 140 1.96 11.06 -6.96
N TYR A 141 1.00 11.33 -7.84
CA TYR A 141 -0.42 11.54 -7.49
C TYR A 141 -0.58 12.61 -6.40
N HIS A 142 0.25 13.66 -6.50
CA HIS A 142 0.20 14.84 -5.62
C HIS A 142 -0.47 15.98 -6.37
N PHE A 143 -1.55 16.50 -5.80
CA PHE A 143 -2.35 17.54 -6.42
C PHE A 143 -2.31 18.80 -5.57
N TYR A 144 -1.93 19.91 -6.19
CA TYR A 144 -1.90 21.24 -5.59
C TYR A 144 -3.04 22.05 -6.18
N TYR A 145 -3.80 22.73 -5.34
CA TYR A 145 -4.96 23.48 -5.80
C TYR A 145 -5.26 24.69 -4.94
N TRP A 146 -5.98 25.64 -5.52
CA TRP A 146 -6.46 26.81 -4.79
C TRP A 146 -7.79 27.27 -5.38
N PHE A 147 -8.83 27.27 -4.54
CA PHE A 147 -10.13 27.84 -4.90
C PHE A 147 -10.16 29.34 -4.72
N CYS A 148 -10.88 30.00 -5.61
CA CYS A 148 -11.33 31.36 -5.44
C CYS A 148 -12.83 31.42 -5.70
N PHE A 149 -13.55 32.09 -4.82
CA PHE A 149 -14.98 32.39 -4.95
C PHE A 149 -15.14 33.91 -5.11
N PRO A 150 -15.02 34.46 -6.33
CA PRO A 150 -14.98 35.90 -6.56
C PRO A 150 -16.22 36.60 -5.99
N ALA A 151 -15.98 37.53 -5.07
CA ALA A 151 -17.03 38.31 -4.44
C ALA A 151 -16.68 39.80 -4.43
N LEU A 152 -17.61 40.61 -4.91
CA LEU A 152 -17.54 42.06 -4.91
C LEU A 152 -17.83 42.59 -3.48
N CYS A 153 -17.13 43.65 -3.09
CA CYS A 153 -17.17 44.22 -1.74
C CYS A 153 -17.62 45.67 -1.74
N PHE A 154 -18.45 46.03 -0.77
CA PHE A 154 -18.68 47.43 -0.39
C PHE A 154 -17.47 47.97 0.38
N LEU A 155 -17.01 49.18 0.05
CA LEU A 155 -15.84 49.81 0.70
C LEU A 155 -16.05 49.98 2.21
N GLU A 156 -17.22 50.45 2.62
CA GLU A 156 -17.55 50.69 4.03
C GLU A 156 -18.21 49.48 4.72
N GLY A 157 -18.54 48.43 3.96
CA GLY A 157 -19.36 47.30 4.42
C GLY A 157 -20.86 47.61 4.42
N VAL A 158 -21.67 46.60 4.71
CA VAL A 158 -23.14 46.71 4.78
C VAL A 158 -23.58 46.84 6.24
N ARG A 159 -24.39 47.85 6.55
CA ARG A 159 -24.88 48.11 7.91
C ARG A 159 -26.10 47.24 8.21
N LEU A 160 -26.09 46.57 9.35
CA LEU A 160 -27.25 45.85 9.87
C LEU A 160 -28.21 46.84 10.54
N GLU A 161 -29.47 46.83 10.11
CA GLU A 161 -30.56 47.54 10.81
C GLU A 161 -31.18 46.62 11.88
N GLN A 162 -31.30 45.32 11.56
CA GLN A 162 -31.75 44.29 12.49
C GLN A 162 -30.79 43.11 12.42
N GLU A 163 -30.37 42.58 13.56
CA GLU A 163 -29.53 41.39 13.63
C GLU A 163 -30.27 40.13 13.12
N PRO A 164 -29.53 39.11 12.64
CA PRO A 164 -30.09 37.82 12.26
C PRO A 164 -30.92 37.16 13.36
N VAL A 165 -32.18 36.90 13.05
CA VAL A 165 -33.09 36.12 13.89
C VAL A 165 -33.48 34.83 13.17
N SER A 166 -33.70 33.76 13.93
CA SER A 166 -34.24 32.51 13.38
C SER A 166 -35.61 32.76 12.76
N LEU A 167 -35.86 32.12 11.63
CA LEU A 167 -37.11 32.23 10.88
C LEU A 167 -38.32 31.85 11.73
N GLU A 168 -38.21 30.90 12.67
CA GLU A 168 -39.31 30.50 13.55
C GLU A 168 -39.85 31.62 14.43
N ARG A 169 -39.02 32.62 14.73
CA ARG A 169 -39.45 33.78 15.52
C ARG A 169 -40.22 34.81 14.70
N SER A 170 -40.09 34.75 13.38
CA SER A 170 -40.68 35.70 12.44
C SER A 170 -41.84 35.11 11.65
N PHE A 171 -41.87 33.79 11.48
CA PHE A 171 -42.86 33.08 10.68
C PHE A 171 -43.79 32.22 11.54
N SER A 172 -45.08 32.19 11.18
CA SER A 172 -46.11 31.35 11.80
C SER A 172 -46.13 29.96 11.16
N ALA A 173 -46.72 28.97 11.83
CA ALA A 173 -46.86 27.61 11.28
C ALA A 173 -47.74 27.55 10.01
N LYS A 174 -48.55 28.59 9.73
CA LYS A 174 -49.38 28.68 8.52
C LYS A 174 -48.58 29.06 7.27
N GLN A 175 -47.38 29.62 7.43
CA GLN A 175 -46.55 30.11 6.34
C GLN A 175 -45.68 28.98 5.75
N VAL A 176 -46.17 28.34 4.70
CA VAL A 176 -45.54 27.16 4.09
C VAL A 176 -44.47 27.53 3.04
N LEU A 177 -43.37 28.15 3.49
CA LEU A 177 -42.28 28.60 2.60
C LEU A 177 -41.66 27.46 1.77
N GLN A 178 -41.53 26.26 2.35
CA GLN A 178 -40.91 25.10 1.69
C GLN A 178 -41.65 24.71 0.40
N THR A 179 -42.98 24.61 0.46
CA THR A 179 -43.80 24.27 -0.71
C THR A 179 -43.73 25.38 -1.76
N ALA A 180 -43.85 26.64 -1.36
CA ALA A 180 -43.72 27.76 -2.29
C ALA A 180 -42.37 27.76 -3.02
N TYR A 181 -41.28 27.48 -2.32
CA TYR A 181 -39.95 27.37 -2.92
C TYR A 181 -39.80 26.15 -3.84
N ASP A 182 -40.39 25.01 -3.49
CA ASP A 182 -40.38 23.83 -4.36
C ASP A 182 -41.15 24.10 -5.66
N ASP A 183 -42.31 24.76 -5.60
CA ASP A 183 -43.09 25.17 -6.77
C ASP A 183 -42.30 26.14 -7.67
N LEU A 184 -41.51 27.03 -7.06
CA LEU A 184 -40.59 27.92 -7.78
C LEU A 184 -39.49 27.13 -8.51
N CYS A 185 -38.92 26.12 -7.86
CA CYS A 185 -37.91 25.26 -8.46
C CYS A 185 -38.48 24.48 -9.66
N VAL A 186 -39.67 23.90 -9.50
CA VAL A 186 -40.37 23.18 -10.58
C VAL A 186 -40.69 24.10 -11.75
N SER A 187 -41.26 25.28 -11.50
CA SER A 187 -41.61 26.24 -12.55
C SER A 187 -40.39 26.84 -13.26
N SER A 188 -39.26 26.95 -12.58
CA SER A 188 -37.99 27.42 -13.14
C SER A 188 -37.19 26.31 -13.84
N GLY A 189 -37.61 25.04 -13.73
CA GLY A 189 -36.87 23.89 -14.26
C GLY A 189 -35.50 23.66 -13.59
N MET A 190 -35.33 24.11 -12.34
CA MET A 190 -34.07 24.02 -11.60
C MET A 190 -34.22 23.13 -10.35
N THR A 191 -33.14 22.47 -9.95
CA THR A 191 -33.10 21.69 -8.68
C THR A 191 -33.10 22.59 -7.44
N ALA A 192 -32.54 23.79 -7.56
CA ALA A 192 -32.55 24.83 -6.54
C ALA A 192 -32.32 26.19 -7.20
N VAL A 193 -33.21 27.15 -6.91
CA VAL A 193 -33.09 28.54 -7.36
C VAL A 193 -32.21 29.32 -6.36
N PRO A 194 -31.03 29.82 -6.76
CA PRO A 194 -30.05 30.36 -5.82
C PRO A 194 -30.50 31.67 -5.15
N HIS A 195 -31.32 32.48 -5.85
CA HIS A 195 -31.81 33.77 -5.36
C HIS A 195 -33.26 33.96 -5.82
N PHE A 196 -34.12 34.43 -4.92
CA PHE A 196 -35.55 34.57 -5.17
C PHE A 196 -36.13 35.76 -4.41
N LEU A 197 -37.33 36.17 -4.79
CA LEU A 197 -38.13 37.19 -4.11
C LEU A 197 -39.09 36.53 -3.14
N LEU A 198 -39.41 37.24 -2.07
CA LEU A 198 -40.34 36.76 -1.06
C LEU A 198 -41.34 37.84 -0.70
N LYS A 199 -42.62 37.46 -0.66
CA LYS A 199 -43.67 38.18 0.04
C LYS A 199 -44.34 37.26 1.02
N TYR A 200 -44.69 37.78 2.18
CA TYR A 200 -45.41 37.00 3.16
C TYR A 200 -46.37 37.89 3.94
N THR A 201 -47.53 37.31 4.24
CA THR A 201 -48.53 37.84 5.18
C THR A 201 -48.61 36.87 6.36
N GLU A 202 -49.37 37.15 7.43
CA GLU A 202 -49.49 36.21 8.56
C GLU A 202 -49.96 34.80 8.15
N GLU A 203 -50.62 34.66 7.00
CA GLU A 203 -51.26 33.42 6.53
C GLU A 203 -50.69 32.87 5.22
N SER A 204 -49.96 33.65 4.42
CA SER A 204 -49.46 33.21 3.10
C SER A 204 -48.00 33.57 2.85
N VAL A 205 -47.34 32.76 2.02
CA VAL A 205 -45.99 33.01 1.51
C VAL A 205 -46.02 32.84 -0.01
N GLU A 206 -45.54 33.86 -0.70
CA GLU A 206 -45.37 33.88 -2.15
C GLU A 206 -43.89 34.07 -2.47
N VAL A 207 -43.38 33.28 -3.41
CA VAL A 207 -42.03 33.42 -3.94
C VAL A 207 -42.06 33.66 -5.44
N ALA A 208 -41.10 34.41 -5.94
CA ALA A 208 -40.97 34.69 -7.37
C ALA A 208 -39.50 34.73 -7.80
N PRO A 209 -39.19 34.48 -9.09
CA PRO A 209 -37.86 34.71 -9.64
C PRO A 209 -37.42 36.18 -9.53
N LEU A 210 -36.10 36.44 -9.49
CA LEU A 210 -35.57 37.81 -9.39
C LEU A 210 -35.95 38.73 -10.56
N LYS A 211 -36.16 38.19 -11.77
CA LYS A 211 -36.59 38.99 -12.94
C LYS A 211 -37.93 39.68 -12.75
N ASP A 212 -38.80 39.13 -11.90
CA ASP A 212 -40.15 39.62 -11.67
C ASP A 212 -40.20 40.70 -10.58
N LEU A 213 -39.06 41.27 -10.15
CA LEU A 213 -39.00 42.18 -9.02
C LEU A 213 -39.94 43.39 -9.13
N ASN A 214 -40.03 43.99 -10.32
CA ASN A 214 -40.88 45.17 -10.57
C ASN A 214 -42.38 44.84 -10.63
N SER A 215 -42.76 43.68 -11.14
CA SER A 215 -44.17 43.23 -11.20
C SER A 215 -44.62 42.63 -9.87
N PHE A 216 -43.70 41.97 -9.17
CA PHE A 216 -43.94 41.35 -7.89
C PHE A 216 -44.06 42.42 -6.79
N CYS A 217 -43.16 43.39 -6.66
CA CYS A 217 -43.23 44.36 -5.55
C CYS A 217 -44.14 45.56 -5.86
N THR A 218 -45.16 45.83 -5.04
CA THR A 218 -46.07 46.99 -5.17
C THR A 218 -45.44 48.33 -4.75
N GLY A 219 -44.15 48.31 -4.39
CA GLY A 219 -43.30 49.45 -4.07
C GLY A 219 -41.89 48.99 -3.70
N LEU A 220 -40.87 49.77 -4.05
CA LEU A 220 -39.47 49.36 -3.92
C LEU A 220 -38.78 49.84 -2.63
N LYS A 221 -39.51 50.52 -1.74
CA LYS A 221 -38.96 51.02 -0.46
C LYS A 221 -38.56 49.90 0.50
N LYS A 222 -39.33 48.81 0.53
CA LYS A 222 -39.08 47.62 1.33
C LYS A 222 -39.26 46.38 0.46
N ILE A 223 -38.19 45.62 0.31
CA ILE A 223 -38.19 44.36 -0.47
C ILE A 223 -37.65 43.25 0.43
N THR A 224 -38.19 42.04 0.28
CA THR A 224 -37.62 40.84 0.89
C THR A 224 -37.05 39.93 -0.19
N VAL A 225 -35.78 39.56 -0.03
CA VAL A 225 -35.08 38.64 -0.93
C VAL A 225 -34.66 37.39 -0.18
N GLY A 226 -34.78 36.24 -0.84
CA GLY A 226 -34.31 34.95 -0.38
C GLY A 226 -33.01 34.55 -1.07
N VAL A 227 -32.10 33.95 -0.31
CA VAL A 227 -30.88 33.32 -0.82
C VAL A 227 -30.86 31.87 -0.39
N TYR A 228 -30.59 30.96 -1.33
CA TYR A 228 -30.28 29.57 -1.05
C TYR A 228 -28.93 29.50 -0.33
N ASP A 229 -28.97 29.38 1.00
CA ASP A 229 -27.81 29.64 1.85
C ASP A 229 -27.11 28.35 2.32
N PRO A 230 -25.89 28.04 1.84
CA PRO A 230 -25.14 26.87 2.29
C PRO A 230 -24.53 27.01 3.69
N CYS A 231 -24.66 28.18 4.33
CA CYS A 231 -24.09 28.41 5.66
C CYS A 231 -24.91 27.74 6.76
N THR A 232 -24.21 27.20 7.76
CA THR A 232 -24.81 26.56 8.93
C THR A 232 -24.74 27.42 10.20
N LEU A 233 -24.09 28.59 10.14
CA LEU A 233 -23.86 29.46 11.28
C LEU A 233 -25.12 30.29 11.62
N PRO A 234 -25.53 30.37 12.90
CA PRO A 234 -26.82 30.97 13.29
C PRO A 234 -26.87 32.51 13.16
N GLN A 235 -25.71 33.18 13.05
CA GLN A 235 -25.64 34.65 13.01
C GLN A 235 -24.99 35.19 11.73
N HIS A 236 -24.60 34.34 10.79
CA HIS A 236 -23.87 34.76 9.60
C HIS A 236 -24.50 34.18 8.34
N PRO A 237 -24.82 35.00 7.32
CA PRO A 237 -25.16 34.51 5.99
C PRO A 237 -23.94 33.86 5.32
N GLY A 238 -24.20 32.97 4.35
CA GLY A 238 -23.16 32.41 3.50
C GLY A 238 -22.66 33.37 2.43
N TRP A 239 -21.63 32.90 1.73
CA TRP A 239 -20.94 33.62 0.68
C TRP A 239 -21.82 34.07 -0.51
N PRO A 240 -22.84 33.29 -0.97
CA PRO A 240 -23.67 33.67 -2.12
C PRO A 240 -24.36 35.04 -2.02
N LEU A 241 -24.65 35.50 -0.80
CA LEU A 241 -25.33 36.76 -0.57
C LEU A 241 -24.52 37.99 -1.06
N ARG A 242 -23.18 37.91 -1.08
CA ARG A 242 -22.31 39.08 -1.32
C ARG A 242 -22.56 39.74 -2.67
N ASN A 243 -22.57 38.94 -3.73
CA ASN A 243 -22.75 39.45 -5.10
C ASN A 243 -24.20 39.87 -5.36
N LEU A 244 -25.17 39.21 -4.73
CA LEU A 244 -26.58 39.62 -4.78
C LEU A 244 -26.80 41.01 -4.19
N LEU A 245 -26.19 41.33 -3.04
CA LEU A 245 -26.33 42.65 -2.43
C LEU A 245 -25.78 43.76 -3.34
N ILE A 246 -24.70 43.48 -4.08
CA ILE A 246 -24.12 44.43 -5.05
C ILE A 246 -25.04 44.61 -6.25
N LEU A 247 -25.65 43.54 -6.77
CA LEU A 247 -26.67 43.64 -7.82
C LEU A 247 -27.83 44.55 -7.37
N LEU A 248 -28.39 44.31 -6.18
CA LEU A 248 -29.52 45.06 -5.66
C LEU A 248 -29.17 46.54 -5.42
N ALA A 249 -28.00 46.80 -4.85
CA ALA A 249 -27.51 48.16 -4.63
C ALA A 249 -27.27 48.92 -5.94
N LYS A 250 -26.81 48.23 -6.99
CA LYS A 250 -26.54 48.83 -8.29
C LYS A 250 -27.82 49.14 -9.07
N GLN A 251 -28.78 48.22 -9.09
CA GLN A 251 -29.99 48.38 -9.90
C GLN A 251 -31.10 49.18 -9.18
N TRP A 252 -31.25 49.01 -7.87
CA TRP A 252 -32.37 49.59 -7.10
C TRP A 252 -31.95 50.36 -5.84
N GLY A 253 -30.65 50.59 -5.63
CA GLY A 253 -30.13 51.22 -4.40
C GLY A 253 -30.76 52.58 -4.06
N SER A 254 -31.08 53.41 -5.06
CA SER A 254 -31.71 54.72 -4.86
C SER A 254 -33.19 54.66 -4.47
N GLN A 255 -33.84 53.51 -4.67
CA GLN A 255 -35.26 53.29 -4.41
C GLN A 255 -35.51 52.46 -3.13
N LEU A 256 -34.47 51.77 -2.65
CA LEU A 256 -34.49 50.87 -1.51
C LEU A 256 -34.11 51.60 -0.21
N ASP A 257 -35.08 51.75 0.69
CA ASP A 257 -34.81 52.27 2.05
C ASP A 257 -34.24 51.16 2.95
N VAL A 258 -34.92 50.00 2.95
CA VAL A 258 -34.58 48.83 3.79
C VAL A 258 -34.74 47.55 2.98
N LEU A 259 -33.68 46.73 2.95
CA LEU A 259 -33.71 45.39 2.36
C LEU A 259 -33.81 44.36 3.48
N GLN A 260 -34.80 43.48 3.39
CA GLN A 260 -34.90 42.31 4.23
C GLN A 260 -34.33 41.10 3.50
N VAL A 261 -33.48 40.33 4.17
CA VAL A 261 -32.79 39.18 3.61
C VAL A 261 -33.17 37.94 4.39
N LEU A 262 -33.65 36.93 3.68
CA LEU A 262 -33.87 35.58 4.15
C LEU A 262 -32.75 34.67 3.64
N CYS A 263 -31.97 34.10 4.54
CA CYS A 263 -31.06 32.99 4.24
C CYS A 263 -31.82 31.68 4.43
N PHE A 264 -32.23 31.09 3.32
CA PHE A 264 -33.01 29.86 3.29
C PHE A 264 -32.11 28.64 3.46
N ARG A 265 -32.29 27.95 4.59
CA ARG A 265 -31.54 26.75 5.00
C ARG A 265 -32.53 25.66 5.29
N ASP A 266 -32.40 24.57 4.56
CA ASP A 266 -33.43 23.56 4.44
C ASP A 266 -32.84 22.18 4.68
N SER A 267 -32.76 21.84 5.97
CA SER A 267 -32.16 20.60 6.44
C SER A 267 -33.18 19.47 6.45
N THR A 268 -32.75 18.23 6.18
CA THR A 268 -33.58 17.03 6.37
C THR A 268 -32.94 16.14 7.43
N LEU A 269 -33.65 15.88 8.53
CA LEU A 269 -33.18 15.02 9.62
C LEU A 269 -34.22 13.93 9.87
N GLN A 270 -33.82 12.65 9.86
CA GLN A 270 -34.71 11.50 10.11
C GLN A 270 -35.97 11.49 9.23
N GLY A 271 -35.85 11.95 7.97
CA GLY A 271 -36.97 12.04 7.03
C GLY A 271 -37.89 13.26 7.23
N SER A 272 -37.66 14.08 8.27
CA SER A 272 -38.37 15.34 8.49
C SER A 272 -37.56 16.52 7.95
N ARG A 273 -38.21 17.33 7.12
CA ARG A 273 -37.62 18.55 6.53
C ARG A 273 -37.83 19.73 7.48
N SER A 274 -36.79 20.53 7.70
CA SER A 274 -36.78 21.58 8.70
C SER A 274 -36.05 22.83 8.21
N ILE A 275 -36.76 23.96 8.22
CA ILE A 275 -36.25 25.29 7.87
C ILE A 275 -35.94 26.17 9.09
N ARG A 276 -35.96 25.60 10.29
CA ARG A 276 -35.78 26.31 11.57
C ARG A 276 -34.45 27.06 11.68
N HIS A 277 -33.44 26.53 11.01
CA HIS A 277 -32.08 27.09 10.97
C HIS A 277 -31.95 28.28 10.02
N SER A 278 -32.96 28.55 9.18
CA SER A 278 -33.01 29.74 8.33
C SER A 278 -32.98 31.00 9.17
N ILE A 279 -32.32 32.03 8.66
CA ILE A 279 -32.19 33.32 9.35
C ILE A 279 -32.74 34.45 8.50
N ILE A 280 -33.32 35.44 9.16
CA ILE A 280 -33.87 36.63 8.53
C ILE A 280 -33.34 37.88 9.23
N PHE A 281 -32.98 38.90 8.46
CA PHE A 281 -32.43 40.16 8.98
C PHE A 281 -32.69 41.32 8.03
N ARG A 282 -32.44 42.55 8.49
CA ARG A 282 -32.61 43.77 7.71
C ARG A 282 -31.30 44.53 7.57
N VAL A 283 -31.02 44.97 6.36
CA VAL A 283 -29.83 45.75 6.01
C VAL A 283 -30.21 47.02 5.27
N LYS A 284 -29.36 48.04 5.43
CA LYS A 284 -29.40 49.23 4.59
C LYS A 284 -28.27 49.15 3.58
N LEU A 285 -28.63 49.15 2.30
CA LEU A 285 -27.68 49.09 1.21
C LEU A 285 -27.09 50.48 0.93
N PRO A 286 -25.76 50.58 0.69
CA PRO A 286 -25.18 51.77 0.09
C PRO A 286 -25.71 51.97 -1.34
N ASP A 287 -25.92 53.22 -1.76
CA ASP A 287 -26.30 53.51 -3.15
C ASP A 287 -25.09 53.37 -4.09
N LEU A 288 -25.19 52.45 -5.05
CA LEU A 288 -24.20 52.21 -6.09
C LEU A 288 -24.73 52.52 -7.50
N SER A 289 -25.93 53.09 -7.62
CA SER A 289 -26.62 53.32 -8.89
C SER A 289 -25.77 54.13 -9.89
N ALA A 290 -25.08 55.16 -9.42
CA ALA A 290 -24.22 56.03 -10.24
C ALA A 290 -22.79 55.49 -10.50
N SER A 291 -22.34 54.43 -9.81
CA SER A 291 -20.96 53.95 -9.94
C SER A 291 -20.75 53.13 -11.22
N ALA A 292 -19.82 53.55 -12.08
CA ALA A 292 -19.40 52.77 -13.26
C ALA A 292 -18.24 51.80 -12.96
N VAL A 293 -17.50 52.03 -11.88
CA VAL A 293 -16.27 51.30 -11.55
C VAL A 293 -16.59 50.01 -10.81
N CYS A 294 -15.92 48.92 -11.21
CA CYS A 294 -16.02 47.62 -10.55
C CYS A 294 -15.57 47.72 -9.07
N PRO A 295 -16.39 47.27 -8.10
CA PRO A 295 -16.00 47.27 -6.70
C PRO A 295 -14.79 46.38 -6.42
N LYS A 296 -14.11 46.62 -5.29
CA LYS A 296 -13.02 45.76 -4.81
C LYS A 296 -13.50 44.31 -4.68
N SER A 297 -12.69 43.36 -5.11
CA SER A 297 -13.00 41.94 -5.07
C SER A 297 -12.15 41.17 -4.03
N VAL A 298 -12.70 40.07 -3.52
CA VAL A 298 -12.01 39.07 -2.69
C VAL A 298 -12.52 37.68 -3.06
N GLY A 299 -11.88 36.60 -2.62
CA GLY A 299 -12.44 35.26 -2.88
C GLY A 299 -11.50 34.08 -2.69
N TRP A 300 -10.19 34.30 -2.67
CA TRP A 300 -9.22 33.21 -2.48
C TRP A 300 -9.42 32.51 -1.14
N GLU A 301 -9.58 31.19 -1.19
CA GLU A 301 -9.80 30.36 -0.02
C GLU A 301 -8.55 30.31 0.87
N LYS A 302 -8.73 30.23 2.18
CA LYS A 302 -7.62 29.97 3.11
C LYS A 302 -7.25 28.49 3.11
N ASN A 303 -5.97 28.19 3.32
CA ASN A 303 -5.52 26.82 3.53
C ASN A 303 -5.95 26.28 4.90
N ALA A 304 -5.68 25.00 5.18
CA ALA A 304 -6.03 24.36 6.44
C ALA A 304 -5.38 25.01 7.69
N LYS A 305 -4.31 25.80 7.51
CA LYS A 305 -3.65 26.57 8.59
C LYS A 305 -4.24 27.99 8.75
N GLY A 306 -5.29 28.33 8.00
CA GLY A 306 -5.92 29.66 8.03
C GLY A 306 -5.13 30.76 7.29
N ALA A 307 -4.06 30.42 6.58
CA ALA A 307 -3.25 31.35 5.80
C ALA A 307 -3.73 31.45 4.34
N MET A 308 -3.42 32.57 3.68
CA MET A 308 -3.68 32.75 2.24
C MET A 308 -2.68 31.93 1.43
N GLY A 309 -3.06 30.73 1.03
CA GLY A 309 -2.20 29.85 0.26
C GLY A 309 -2.94 28.65 -0.32
N PRO A 310 -2.31 27.94 -1.26
CA PRO A 310 -2.87 26.75 -1.86
C PRO A 310 -2.98 25.59 -0.86
N ARG A 311 -3.82 24.63 -1.19
CA ARG A 311 -3.94 23.32 -0.53
C ARG A 311 -3.23 22.26 -1.38
N SER A 312 -2.90 21.14 -0.74
CA SER A 312 -2.34 19.97 -1.42
C SER A 312 -2.99 18.70 -0.89
N VAL A 313 -3.20 17.73 -1.77
CA VAL A 313 -3.68 16.38 -1.42
C VAL A 313 -2.80 15.32 -2.07
N ASN A 314 -2.46 14.28 -1.32
CA ASN A 314 -1.76 13.10 -1.81
C ASN A 314 -2.79 11.97 -1.96
N LEU A 315 -3.02 11.53 -3.20
CA LEU A 315 -3.97 10.45 -3.51
C LEU A 315 -3.27 9.18 -4.00
N SER A 316 -1.95 9.06 -3.81
CA SER A 316 -1.18 7.89 -4.22
C SER A 316 -1.72 6.58 -3.63
N GLU A 317 -2.21 6.58 -2.39
CA GLU A 317 -2.78 5.37 -1.75
C GLU A 317 -4.04 4.86 -2.45
N CYS A 318 -4.81 5.73 -3.11
CA CYS A 318 -6.05 5.37 -3.79
C CYS A 318 -5.92 5.33 -5.32
N MET A 319 -4.83 5.85 -5.88
CA MET A 319 -4.67 6.03 -7.33
C MET A 319 -3.41 5.41 -7.92
N ASP A 320 -2.37 5.15 -7.13
CA ASP A 320 -1.16 4.47 -7.60
C ASP A 320 -1.40 2.96 -7.66
N PRO A 321 -1.41 2.34 -8.85
CA PRO A 321 -1.65 0.89 -8.99
C PRO A 321 -0.66 0.04 -8.19
N LYS A 322 0.58 0.51 -8.02
CA LYS A 322 1.60 -0.24 -7.26
C LYS A 322 1.27 -0.27 -5.77
N ARG A 323 0.94 0.88 -5.19
CA ARG A 323 0.53 0.99 -3.78
C ARG A 323 -0.78 0.27 -3.49
N LEU A 324 -1.72 0.29 -4.44
CA LEU A 324 -2.97 -0.47 -4.35
C LEU A 324 -2.71 -1.98 -4.33
N ALA A 325 -1.81 -2.48 -5.17
CA ALA A 325 -1.40 -3.87 -5.15
C ALA A 325 -0.71 -4.25 -3.83
N GLU A 326 0.23 -3.44 -3.35
CA GLU A 326 0.90 -3.61 -2.04
C GLU A 326 -0.12 -3.69 -0.90
N SER A 327 -1.04 -2.72 -0.82
CA SER A 327 -2.06 -2.66 0.22
C SER A 327 -3.01 -3.86 0.17
N SER A 328 -3.32 -4.35 -1.03
CA SER A 328 -4.18 -5.52 -1.23
C SER A 328 -3.50 -6.83 -0.76
N VAL A 329 -2.20 -6.99 -1.02
CA VAL A 329 -1.42 -8.13 -0.51
C VAL A 329 -1.36 -8.09 1.02
N ASP A 330 -1.05 -6.93 1.60
CA ASP A 330 -0.94 -6.79 3.05
C ASP A 330 -2.28 -6.99 3.76
N LEU A 331 -3.39 -6.58 3.13
CA LEU A 331 -4.72 -6.83 3.66
C LEU A 331 -5.02 -8.33 3.76
N ASN A 332 -4.64 -9.14 2.76
CA ASN A 332 -4.86 -10.59 2.80
C ASN A 332 -4.13 -11.24 3.99
N LEU A 333 -2.88 -10.84 4.25
CA LEU A 333 -2.11 -11.33 5.40
C LEU A 333 -2.70 -10.86 6.73
N LYS A 334 -3.13 -9.60 6.82
CA LYS A 334 -3.83 -9.08 8.01
C LYS A 334 -5.14 -9.82 8.26
N LEU A 335 -5.89 -10.18 7.21
CA LEU A 335 -7.11 -10.98 7.33
C LEU A 335 -6.82 -12.39 7.89
N MET A 336 -5.73 -13.03 7.46
CA MET A 336 -5.29 -14.30 8.04
C MET A 336 -4.97 -14.14 9.54
N ARG A 337 -4.23 -13.10 9.92
CA ARG A 337 -3.96 -12.79 11.34
C ARG A 337 -5.27 -12.59 12.11
N TRP A 338 -6.18 -11.75 11.63
CA TRP A 338 -7.40 -11.42 12.38
C TRP A 338 -8.39 -12.58 12.48
N ARG A 339 -8.49 -13.41 11.44
CA ARG A 339 -9.51 -14.47 11.36
C ARG A 339 -9.02 -15.83 11.83
N LEU A 340 -7.76 -16.15 11.62
CA LEU A 340 -7.22 -17.50 11.81
C LEU A 340 -6.17 -17.55 12.92
N VAL A 341 -5.19 -16.64 12.89
CA VAL A 341 -4.02 -16.69 13.79
C VAL A 341 -3.72 -15.31 14.40
N PRO A 342 -4.45 -14.85 15.44
CA PRO A 342 -4.30 -13.49 15.99
C PRO A 342 -2.91 -13.17 16.55
N SER A 343 -2.21 -14.18 17.05
CA SER A 343 -0.84 -14.10 17.58
C SER A 343 0.24 -13.97 16.50
N LEU A 344 -0.11 -14.12 15.22
CA LEU A 344 0.85 -14.05 14.11
C LEU A 344 1.48 -12.66 14.02
N ASP A 345 2.80 -12.61 14.16
CA ASP A 345 3.62 -11.44 13.96
C ASP A 345 4.03 -11.33 12.49
N LEU A 346 3.21 -10.60 11.72
CA LEU A 346 3.44 -10.35 10.30
C LEU A 346 4.67 -9.45 10.05
N ASP A 347 5.00 -8.56 10.99
CA ASP A 347 6.08 -7.59 10.79
C ASP A 347 7.44 -8.31 10.77
N LYS A 348 7.61 -9.34 11.60
CA LYS A 348 8.78 -10.25 11.53
C LYS A 348 8.92 -10.91 10.16
N VAL A 349 7.81 -11.38 9.58
CA VAL A 349 7.84 -12.07 8.27
C VAL A 349 8.16 -11.08 7.15
N VAL A 350 7.46 -9.95 7.09
CA VAL A 350 7.62 -8.92 6.03
C VAL A 350 9.03 -8.32 6.02
N SER A 351 9.60 -8.08 7.20
CA SER A 351 10.95 -7.50 7.36
C SER A 351 12.09 -8.48 7.13
N THR A 352 11.81 -9.78 7.06
CA THR A 352 12.82 -10.81 6.81
C THR A 352 13.46 -10.62 5.45
N ARG A 353 14.79 -10.76 5.42
CA ARG A 353 15.59 -10.77 4.18
C ARG A 353 15.96 -12.20 3.86
N CYS A 354 15.73 -12.63 2.62
CA CYS A 354 15.97 -14.02 2.22
C CYS A 354 17.04 -14.08 1.13
N LEU A 355 18.11 -14.83 1.37
CA LEU A 355 19.10 -15.20 0.37
C LEU A 355 18.80 -16.60 -0.15
N LEU A 356 18.56 -16.72 -1.45
CA LEU A 356 18.29 -17.96 -2.15
C LEU A 356 19.52 -18.37 -2.96
N LEU A 357 20.27 -19.34 -2.43
CA LEU A 357 21.40 -19.97 -3.11
C LEU A 357 20.86 -20.97 -4.14
N GLY A 358 20.68 -20.50 -5.37
CA GLY A 358 20.12 -21.25 -6.48
C GLY A 358 18.78 -20.67 -6.95
N ALA A 359 18.70 -20.40 -8.26
CA ALA A 359 17.52 -19.91 -8.96
C ALA A 359 16.93 -21.03 -9.86
N GLY A 360 17.05 -22.28 -9.41
CA GLY A 360 16.47 -23.46 -10.07
C GLY A 360 15.02 -23.73 -9.68
N THR A 361 14.57 -24.97 -9.88
CA THR A 361 13.18 -25.41 -9.63
C THR A 361 12.73 -25.10 -8.20
N LEU A 362 13.58 -25.38 -7.22
CA LEU A 362 13.27 -25.12 -5.82
C LEU A 362 13.25 -23.62 -5.48
N GLY A 363 14.32 -22.89 -5.82
CA GLY A 363 14.44 -21.45 -5.53
C GLY A 363 13.28 -20.63 -6.11
N CYS A 364 12.82 -20.97 -7.33
CA CYS A 364 11.66 -20.33 -7.93
C CYS A 364 10.34 -20.58 -7.17
N ASN A 365 10.14 -21.78 -6.63
CA ASN A 365 8.95 -22.10 -5.82
C ASN A 365 9.00 -21.42 -4.45
N VAL A 366 10.16 -21.47 -3.78
CA VAL A 366 10.39 -20.80 -2.49
C VAL A 366 10.12 -19.30 -2.62
N ALA A 367 10.66 -18.63 -3.64
CA ALA A 367 10.46 -17.20 -3.84
C ALA A 367 8.98 -16.81 -4.05
N ARG A 368 8.21 -17.63 -4.77
CA ARG A 368 6.76 -17.42 -4.93
C ARG A 368 6.02 -17.54 -3.60
N THR A 369 6.36 -18.54 -2.79
CA THR A 369 5.74 -18.74 -1.48
C THR A 369 6.14 -17.62 -0.50
N LEU A 370 7.41 -17.18 -0.51
CA LEU A 370 7.89 -16.04 0.28
C LEU A 370 7.10 -14.76 -0.02
N MET A 371 6.88 -14.44 -1.31
CA MET A 371 6.04 -13.30 -1.69
C MET A 371 4.59 -13.45 -1.19
N GLY A 372 4.05 -14.67 -1.20
CA GLY A 372 2.72 -14.97 -0.65
C GLY A 372 2.61 -14.66 0.84
N TRP A 373 3.70 -14.86 1.59
CA TRP A 373 3.84 -14.50 3.01
C TRP A 373 4.20 -13.02 3.25
N GLY A 374 4.33 -12.22 2.19
CA GLY A 374 4.62 -10.79 2.28
C GLY A 374 6.09 -10.42 2.41
N VAL A 375 7.01 -11.38 2.31
CA VAL A 375 8.46 -11.12 2.32
C VAL A 375 8.82 -10.19 1.18
N ARG A 376 9.52 -9.10 1.49
CA ARG A 376 9.87 -8.07 0.50
C ARG A 376 11.27 -8.20 -0.06
N HIS A 377 12.22 -8.66 0.74
CA HIS A 377 13.64 -8.68 0.36
C HIS A 377 14.09 -10.07 -0.04
N ILE A 378 14.32 -10.29 -1.34
CA ILE A 378 14.72 -11.60 -1.88
C ILE A 378 15.95 -11.44 -2.78
N THR A 379 17.06 -12.06 -2.39
CA THR A 379 18.32 -12.04 -3.14
C THR A 379 18.59 -13.43 -3.71
N PHE A 380 18.92 -13.52 -5.00
CA PHE A 380 19.31 -14.77 -5.65
C PHE A 380 20.80 -14.83 -5.94
N VAL A 381 21.36 -16.04 -5.85
CA VAL A 381 22.71 -16.37 -6.33
C VAL A 381 22.60 -17.59 -7.24
N ASP A 382 23.01 -17.46 -8.50
CA ASP A 382 23.04 -18.57 -9.47
C ASP A 382 23.94 -18.19 -10.65
N ASN A 383 24.80 -19.09 -11.11
CA ASN A 383 25.71 -18.85 -12.24
C ASN A 383 25.18 -19.38 -13.59
N ALA A 384 24.06 -20.11 -13.60
CA ALA A 384 23.55 -20.78 -14.77
C ALA A 384 22.66 -19.89 -15.64
N LYS A 385 22.53 -20.27 -16.91
CA LYS A 385 21.58 -19.69 -17.86
C LYS A 385 20.31 -20.52 -17.96
N ILE A 386 19.23 -19.88 -18.40
CA ILE A 386 17.93 -20.52 -18.60
C ILE A 386 17.95 -21.33 -19.91
N SER A 387 17.62 -22.62 -19.84
CA SER A 387 17.46 -23.50 -21.00
C SER A 387 16.00 -23.76 -21.33
N TYR A 388 15.70 -24.20 -22.56
CA TYR A 388 14.33 -24.50 -23.03
C TYR A 388 13.52 -25.44 -22.14
N SER A 389 14.19 -26.33 -21.41
CA SER A 389 13.54 -27.29 -20.51
C SER A 389 13.20 -26.70 -19.13
N ASN A 390 13.64 -25.48 -18.82
CA ASN A 390 13.49 -24.86 -17.51
C ASN A 390 12.10 -24.28 -17.23
N PRO A 391 11.44 -23.51 -18.14
CA PRO A 391 10.18 -22.83 -17.84
C PRO A 391 9.08 -23.74 -17.27
N VAL A 392 8.95 -24.95 -17.79
CA VAL A 392 7.93 -25.92 -17.32
C VAL A 392 8.18 -26.48 -15.91
N ARG A 393 9.35 -26.21 -15.32
CA ARG A 393 9.78 -26.72 -14.00
C ARG A 393 10.21 -25.60 -13.06
N GLN A 394 10.35 -24.37 -13.56
CA GLN A 394 10.93 -23.23 -12.85
C GLN A 394 9.97 -22.06 -13.04
N PRO A 395 8.97 -21.90 -12.15
CA PRO A 395 7.77 -21.08 -12.38
C PRO A 395 7.97 -19.55 -12.40
N LEU A 396 9.23 -19.10 -12.42
CA LEU A 396 9.57 -17.70 -12.64
C LEU A 396 9.95 -17.42 -14.10
N TYR A 397 10.34 -18.43 -14.89
CA TYR A 397 10.83 -18.22 -16.25
C TYR A 397 9.77 -18.50 -17.30
N GLU A 398 9.84 -17.74 -18.39
CA GLU A 398 9.00 -17.95 -19.56
C GLU A 398 9.83 -18.42 -20.76
N PHE A 399 9.15 -18.87 -21.82
CA PHE A 399 9.80 -19.31 -23.06
C PHE A 399 10.75 -18.23 -23.63
N GLU A 400 10.36 -16.96 -23.57
CA GLU A 400 11.17 -15.85 -24.06
C GLU A 400 12.53 -15.69 -23.34
N ASP A 401 12.64 -16.16 -22.09
CA ASP A 401 13.89 -16.09 -21.33
C ASP A 401 14.94 -17.12 -21.78
N CYS A 402 14.52 -18.10 -22.59
CA CYS A 402 15.39 -19.13 -23.16
C CYS A 402 16.05 -18.70 -24.49
N LEU A 403 15.52 -17.65 -25.12
CA LEU A 403 15.96 -17.20 -26.45
C LEU A 403 17.36 -16.59 -26.39
N SER A 404 18.04 -16.54 -27.53
CA SER A 404 19.40 -15.97 -27.66
C SER A 404 20.44 -16.56 -26.70
N GLY A 405 20.38 -17.88 -26.46
CA GLY A 405 21.31 -18.58 -25.58
C GLY A 405 20.96 -18.52 -24.09
N GLY A 406 19.78 -18.01 -23.75
CA GLY A 406 19.25 -17.98 -22.40
C GLY A 406 19.77 -16.82 -21.55
N LYS A 407 18.87 -16.18 -20.81
CA LYS A 407 19.26 -15.15 -19.81
C LYS A 407 19.94 -15.82 -18.60
N ALA A 408 20.78 -15.05 -17.90
CA ALA A 408 21.33 -15.48 -16.61
C ALA A 408 20.19 -15.61 -15.58
N LYS A 409 20.11 -16.76 -14.90
CA LYS A 409 18.99 -17.10 -14.02
C LYS A 409 18.81 -16.09 -12.89
N ALA A 410 19.89 -15.79 -12.16
CA ALA A 410 19.85 -14.88 -11.01
C ALA A 410 19.32 -13.48 -11.37
N LEU A 411 19.64 -12.97 -12.57
CA LEU A 411 19.16 -11.66 -13.02
C LEU A 411 17.72 -11.73 -13.54
N ALA A 412 17.38 -12.80 -14.27
CA ALA A 412 16.04 -12.99 -14.79
C ALA A 412 14.98 -13.14 -13.68
N THR A 413 15.31 -13.76 -12.54
CA THR A 413 14.37 -13.84 -11.40
C THR A 413 14.01 -12.47 -10.85
N VAL A 414 14.95 -11.52 -10.79
CA VAL A 414 14.69 -10.14 -10.32
C VAL A 414 13.60 -9.47 -11.14
N ASP A 415 13.74 -9.51 -12.47
CA ASP A 415 12.76 -8.92 -13.39
C ASP A 415 11.39 -9.59 -13.25
N ARG A 416 11.38 -10.93 -13.10
CA ARG A 416 10.14 -11.71 -13.00
C ARG A 416 9.42 -11.49 -11.67
N LEU A 417 10.13 -11.41 -10.56
CA LEU A 417 9.52 -11.08 -9.27
C LEU A 417 8.91 -9.67 -9.29
N LYS A 418 9.61 -8.67 -9.85
CA LYS A 418 9.09 -7.29 -9.97
C LYS A 418 7.86 -7.20 -10.89
N LYS A 419 7.79 -8.05 -11.91
CA LYS A 419 6.58 -8.18 -12.76
C LYS A 419 5.40 -8.80 -12.00
N ILE A 420 5.65 -9.77 -11.13
CA ILE A 420 4.61 -10.42 -10.31
C ILE A 420 4.09 -9.46 -9.23
N PHE A 421 5.01 -8.83 -8.47
CA PHE A 421 4.67 -7.92 -7.39
C PHE A 421 5.66 -6.73 -7.37
N PRO A 422 5.23 -5.53 -7.78
CA PRO A 422 6.11 -4.37 -7.89
C PRO A 422 6.75 -3.91 -6.57
N GLY A 423 6.16 -4.25 -5.42
CA GLY A 423 6.67 -3.91 -4.10
C GLY A 423 7.79 -4.82 -3.58
N VAL A 424 8.22 -5.83 -4.36
CA VAL A 424 9.35 -6.68 -4.00
C VAL A 424 10.68 -5.97 -4.26
N ILE A 425 11.59 -6.09 -3.29
CA ILE A 425 12.97 -5.63 -3.35
C ILE A 425 13.82 -6.87 -3.68
N ALA A 426 13.96 -7.13 -4.98
CA ALA A 426 14.69 -8.29 -5.49
C ALA A 426 16.07 -7.91 -6.06
N GLU A 427 17.06 -8.74 -5.75
CA GLU A 427 18.45 -8.65 -6.22
C GLU A 427 18.94 -10.00 -6.73
N GLY A 428 19.92 -9.99 -7.63
CA GLY A 428 20.42 -11.21 -8.28
C GLY A 428 21.90 -11.11 -8.60
N TYR A 429 22.67 -12.10 -8.17
CA TYR A 429 24.10 -12.19 -8.40
C TYR A 429 24.42 -13.40 -9.28
N ASN A 430 24.98 -13.13 -10.46
CA ASN A 430 25.50 -14.16 -11.34
C ASN A 430 26.89 -14.58 -10.87
N MET A 431 26.93 -15.54 -9.94
CA MET A 431 28.10 -15.88 -9.16
C MET A 431 28.14 -17.40 -8.93
N SER A 432 29.34 -17.98 -8.98
CA SER A 432 29.56 -19.39 -8.74
C SER A 432 29.72 -19.65 -7.24
N ILE A 433 29.31 -20.83 -6.77
CA ILE A 433 29.60 -21.29 -5.41
C ILE A 433 30.71 -22.33 -5.54
N PRO A 434 31.94 -22.05 -5.05
CA PRO A 434 33.03 -23.02 -5.07
C PRO A 434 32.64 -24.30 -4.32
N MET A 435 32.97 -25.45 -4.91
CA MET A 435 32.63 -26.76 -4.36
C MET A 435 33.90 -27.45 -3.82
N PRO A 436 33.84 -28.13 -2.67
CA PRO A 436 34.92 -29.01 -2.21
C PRO A 436 35.37 -30.00 -3.29
N GLY A 437 36.67 -30.25 -3.38
CA GLY A 437 37.25 -31.16 -4.38
C GLY A 437 37.21 -30.68 -5.83
N HIS A 438 36.75 -29.46 -6.11
CA HIS A 438 36.83 -28.84 -7.44
C HIS A 438 37.88 -27.73 -7.41
N PRO A 439 39.06 -27.94 -8.02
CA PRO A 439 40.14 -26.96 -7.97
C PRO A 439 39.69 -25.59 -8.49
N VAL A 440 40.13 -24.54 -7.81
CA VAL A 440 39.94 -23.13 -8.18
C VAL A 440 41.27 -22.42 -8.46
N ASN A 441 42.39 -23.13 -8.28
CA ASN A 441 43.76 -22.63 -8.43
C ASN A 441 44.34 -22.66 -9.85
N PHE A 442 43.50 -22.73 -10.88
CA PHE A 442 43.96 -22.73 -12.28
C PHE A 442 44.74 -21.45 -12.67
N SER A 443 44.54 -20.35 -11.95
CA SER A 443 45.25 -19.08 -12.09
C SER A 443 45.08 -18.20 -10.84
N GLU A 444 45.87 -17.14 -10.69
CA GLU A 444 45.66 -16.13 -9.65
C GLU A 444 44.29 -15.45 -9.78
N LEU A 445 43.80 -15.26 -11.01
CA LEU A 445 42.50 -14.66 -11.29
C LEU A 445 41.34 -15.54 -10.81
N THR A 446 41.40 -16.86 -11.02
CA THR A 446 40.34 -17.78 -10.57
C THR A 446 40.33 -17.91 -9.04
N MET A 447 41.49 -17.85 -8.39
CA MET A 447 41.58 -17.80 -6.92
C MET A 447 41.05 -16.50 -6.34
N ALA A 448 41.36 -15.36 -6.97
CA ALA A 448 40.82 -14.06 -6.60
C ALA A 448 39.29 -14.01 -6.79
N GLN A 449 38.79 -14.56 -7.90
CA GLN A 449 37.36 -14.67 -8.14
C GLN A 449 36.68 -15.59 -7.12
N ALA A 450 37.24 -16.76 -6.81
CA ALA A 450 36.69 -17.65 -5.79
C ALA A 450 36.68 -16.97 -4.40
N ARG A 451 37.71 -16.19 -4.07
CA ARG A 451 37.76 -15.37 -2.86
C ARG A 451 36.64 -14.33 -2.85
N GLN A 452 36.46 -13.63 -3.96
CA GLN A 452 35.38 -12.66 -4.11
C GLN A 452 34.02 -13.34 -4.01
N ASP A 453 33.80 -14.48 -4.66
CA ASP A 453 32.53 -15.22 -4.67
C ASP A 453 32.16 -15.73 -3.26
N VAL A 454 33.16 -16.13 -2.45
CA VAL A 454 32.96 -16.52 -1.05
C VAL A 454 32.55 -15.33 -0.18
N TYR A 455 33.16 -14.16 -0.38
CA TYR A 455 32.96 -12.99 0.50
C TYR A 455 31.93 -11.98 -0.01
N GLN A 456 31.53 -12.00 -1.28
CA GLN A 456 30.54 -11.10 -1.85
C GLN A 456 29.15 -11.21 -1.20
N PRO A 457 28.65 -12.42 -0.87
CA PRO A 457 27.47 -12.58 -0.02
C PRO A 457 27.62 -12.07 1.42
N SER A 458 28.83 -11.70 1.87
CA SER A 458 29.17 -11.39 3.26
C SER A 458 29.47 -9.90 3.54
N SER A 459 29.29 -9.01 2.56
CA SER A 459 29.39 -7.55 2.80
C SER A 459 28.47 -7.09 3.94
N GLU A 460 28.80 -5.99 4.64
CA GLU A 460 28.13 -5.49 5.86
C GLU A 460 26.57 -5.55 5.80
N SER A 461 25.98 -5.37 4.62
CA SER A 461 24.53 -5.49 4.35
C SER A 461 23.93 -6.89 4.58
N TYR A 462 24.74 -7.95 4.49
CA TYR A 462 24.37 -9.37 4.61
C TYR A 462 25.14 -10.09 5.73
N GLN A 463 26.03 -9.40 6.44
CA GLN A 463 26.76 -9.94 7.59
C GLN A 463 25.80 -10.29 8.74
N HIS A 464 24.70 -9.52 8.88
CA HIS A 464 23.56 -9.89 9.73
C HIS A 464 22.71 -11.05 9.15
N LEU A 465 22.81 -11.34 7.85
CA LEU A 465 22.15 -12.51 7.25
C LEU A 465 22.91 -13.81 7.55
N PHE A 466 24.25 -13.76 7.51
CA PHE A 466 25.12 -14.89 7.88
C PHE A 466 25.26 -15.08 9.40
N CYS A 467 25.12 -14.01 10.19
CA CYS A 467 25.29 -14.05 11.65
C CYS A 467 23.97 -14.03 12.44
N SER A 468 22.84 -13.67 11.83
CA SER A 468 21.52 -13.60 12.50
C SER A 468 20.32 -14.06 11.67
N CYS A 469 20.49 -14.70 10.50
CA CYS A 469 19.35 -15.19 9.73
C CYS A 469 19.40 -16.70 9.43
N PHE A 470 18.25 -17.32 9.71
CA PHE A 470 17.72 -18.53 9.10
C PHE A 470 18.33 -18.86 7.73
N THR A 471 19.38 -19.69 7.74
CA THR A 471 19.76 -20.42 6.54
C THR A 471 19.04 -21.75 6.63
N VAL A 472 17.78 -21.79 6.20
CA VAL A 472 17.13 -23.06 5.87
C VAL A 472 17.88 -23.57 4.64
N PHE A 473 18.86 -24.44 4.87
CA PHE A 473 19.49 -25.20 3.81
C PHE A 473 18.44 -26.17 3.30
N ILE A 474 17.72 -25.77 2.26
CA ILE A 474 16.91 -26.71 1.48
C ILE A 474 17.88 -27.45 0.56
N VAL A 475 18.62 -28.40 1.13
CA VAL A 475 19.44 -29.30 0.33
C VAL A 475 18.53 -30.36 -0.25
N ARG A 476 18.43 -30.39 -1.57
CA ARG A 476 17.77 -31.46 -2.29
C ARG A 476 18.63 -32.72 -2.18
N LEU A 477 18.33 -33.61 -1.24
CA LEU A 477 18.78 -35.01 -1.32
C LEU A 477 18.03 -35.70 -2.45
N GLN A 478 18.75 -36.18 -3.45
CA GLN A 478 18.17 -37.01 -4.48
C GLN A 478 18.61 -38.45 -4.25
N MET A 479 17.93 -39.16 -3.35
CA MET A 479 18.11 -40.62 -3.23
C MET A 479 17.56 -41.27 -4.51
N LEU A 480 18.46 -41.72 -5.39
CA LEU A 480 18.14 -42.57 -6.53
C LEU A 480 17.24 -43.72 -6.04
N TYR A 481 16.01 -43.81 -6.60
CA TYR A 481 14.90 -44.73 -6.27
C TYR A 481 13.83 -44.31 -5.24
N CYS A 482 13.92 -43.18 -4.55
CA CYS A 482 12.87 -42.79 -3.61
C CYS A 482 12.30 -41.39 -3.86
N ASP A 483 10.98 -41.33 -3.88
CA ASP A 483 10.12 -40.17 -4.04
C ASP A 483 10.23 -39.13 -2.90
N ALA A 484 11.44 -38.74 -2.50
CA ALA A 484 11.69 -38.04 -1.23
C ALA A 484 12.36 -36.65 -1.32
N PHE A 485 12.19 -35.82 -0.28
CA PHE A 485 12.92 -34.56 -0.06
C PHE A 485 13.41 -34.45 1.38
N LEU A 486 14.46 -33.67 1.66
CA LEU A 486 14.91 -33.31 3.01
C LEU A 486 14.89 -31.78 3.16
N LEU A 487 14.28 -31.29 4.22
CA LEU A 487 14.46 -29.93 4.74
C LEU A 487 15.28 -30.00 6.02
N LEU A 488 16.21 -29.07 6.22
CA LEU A 488 17.05 -29.04 7.41
C LEU A 488 17.22 -27.62 7.95
N LEU A 489 17.15 -27.51 9.27
CA LEU A 489 17.56 -26.33 10.02
C LEU A 489 19.01 -26.47 10.50
N CYS A 490 19.87 -25.52 10.11
CA CYS A 490 21.23 -25.42 10.65
C CYS A 490 21.37 -24.12 11.44
N TYR A 491 21.94 -24.20 12.64
CA TYR A 491 22.27 -23.04 13.46
C TYR A 491 23.76 -23.05 13.86
N LYS A 492 24.36 -21.86 14.06
CA LYS A 492 25.76 -21.71 14.46
C LYS A 492 25.97 -22.19 15.91
N HIS A 493 26.85 -23.17 16.10
CA HIS A 493 27.11 -23.81 17.40
C HIS A 493 27.78 -22.86 18.40
N ALA A 494 27.40 -23.00 19.68
CA ALA A 494 28.22 -22.61 20.82
C ALA A 494 28.39 -23.87 21.68
N PHE A 495 29.58 -24.48 21.66
CA PHE A 495 29.85 -25.69 22.44
C PHE A 495 30.06 -25.35 23.92
N GLY A 496 29.19 -25.86 24.79
CA GLY A 496 29.41 -26.01 26.22
C GLY A 496 29.50 -27.50 26.58
N SER A 497 30.50 -27.90 27.34
CA SER A 497 30.72 -29.30 27.71
C SER A 497 29.89 -29.66 28.93
N PHE A 498 28.87 -30.53 28.82
CA PHE A 498 28.25 -31.20 29.98
C PHE A 498 27.52 -32.51 29.61
N SER A 499 27.60 -33.46 30.55
CA SER A 499 27.09 -34.83 30.52
C SER A 499 25.62 -34.95 30.93
N GLY A 500 24.82 -35.69 30.15
CA GLY A 500 23.54 -36.26 30.59
C GLY A 500 22.29 -35.67 29.92
N ALA A 501 21.87 -36.24 28.79
CA ALA A 501 20.48 -36.17 28.33
C ALA A 501 20.15 -37.40 27.47
N SER A 502 18.94 -37.93 27.63
CA SER A 502 18.43 -39.12 26.96
C SER A 502 18.50 -38.98 25.43
N LEU A 503 18.91 -40.05 24.74
CA LEU A 503 19.44 -40.02 23.38
C LEU A 503 18.44 -39.69 22.24
N PHE A 504 17.13 -39.56 22.47
CA PHE A 504 16.17 -39.52 21.34
C PHE A 504 14.94 -38.60 21.48
N SER A 505 14.81 -37.77 22.52
CA SER A 505 13.71 -36.80 22.63
C SER A 505 14.19 -35.46 23.17
N ASN A 506 13.67 -34.36 22.61
CA ASN A 506 13.97 -32.96 22.97
C ASN A 506 15.42 -32.50 22.74
N ILE A 507 15.92 -32.58 21.50
CA ILE A 507 17.23 -32.02 21.15
C ILE A 507 17.13 -30.48 21.09
N PRO A 508 17.89 -29.74 21.94
CA PRO A 508 17.91 -28.28 21.88
C PRO A 508 18.44 -27.78 20.54
N GLY A 509 17.95 -26.64 20.06
CA GLY A 509 18.31 -26.09 18.74
C GLY A 509 19.81 -25.95 18.51
N HIS A 510 20.57 -25.53 19.55
CA HIS A 510 22.02 -25.39 19.48
C HIS A 510 22.80 -26.71 19.37
N ARG A 511 22.15 -27.87 19.54
CA ARG A 511 22.76 -29.21 19.43
C ARG A 511 22.35 -29.95 18.17
N LEU A 512 21.50 -29.36 17.35
CA LEU A 512 21.03 -29.97 16.11
C LEU A 512 22.18 -30.09 15.10
N GLY A 513 22.21 -31.23 14.40
CA GLY A 513 23.23 -31.52 13.41
C GLY A 513 22.97 -30.87 12.06
N CYS A 514 24.03 -30.45 11.37
CA CYS A 514 23.91 -29.92 10.02
C CYS A 514 23.67 -31.03 8.99
N TYR A 515 23.58 -30.65 7.71
CA TYR A 515 23.25 -31.58 6.62
C TYR A 515 24.26 -32.72 6.54
N PHE A 516 25.54 -32.38 6.66
CA PHE A 516 26.66 -33.30 6.63
C PHE A 516 26.89 -34.06 7.95
N CYS A 517 26.04 -33.88 8.99
CA CYS A 517 26.14 -34.70 10.21
C CYS A 517 25.52 -36.09 10.04
N ASN A 518 24.61 -36.25 9.08
CA ASN A 518 23.91 -37.52 8.84
C ASN A 518 24.43 -38.26 7.60
N ASP A 519 25.40 -37.67 6.90
CA ASP A 519 26.10 -38.29 5.78
C ASP A 519 27.48 -38.72 6.28
N VAL A 520 27.82 -39.99 6.07
CA VAL A 520 29.12 -40.54 6.49
C VAL A 520 30.20 -40.34 5.42
N VAL A 521 29.90 -39.68 4.30
CA VAL A 521 30.87 -39.44 3.20
C VAL A 521 31.11 -37.94 3.01
N ALA A 522 32.36 -37.52 2.78
CA ALA A 522 32.67 -36.14 2.44
C ALA A 522 32.17 -35.75 1.04
N PRO A 523 31.80 -34.48 0.83
CA PRO A 523 31.52 -33.96 -0.51
C PRO A 523 32.78 -34.00 -1.40
N GLY A 524 32.73 -34.75 -2.51
CA GLY A 524 33.82 -34.88 -3.51
C GLY A 524 33.54 -34.24 -4.88
N ASP A 525 34.40 -34.50 -5.89
CA ASP A 525 34.24 -34.01 -7.27
C ASP A 525 33.00 -34.63 -7.94
N SER A 526 31.90 -33.90 -7.80
CA SER A 526 30.60 -34.24 -8.32
C SER A 526 30.56 -34.32 -9.86
N THR A 527 31.48 -33.69 -10.59
CA THR A 527 31.44 -33.67 -12.06
C THR A 527 32.09 -34.89 -12.74
N ARG A 528 33.02 -35.57 -12.08
CA ARG A 528 33.78 -36.71 -12.63
C ARG A 528 33.35 -38.06 -12.06
N ASP A 529 33.04 -38.15 -10.76
CA ASP A 529 32.71 -39.41 -10.08
C ASP A 529 31.21 -39.48 -9.74
N ARG A 530 30.43 -40.12 -10.61
CA ARG A 530 28.96 -40.18 -10.49
C ARG A 530 28.51 -41.24 -9.47
N THR A 531 28.23 -40.82 -8.24
CA THR A 531 27.41 -41.57 -7.27
C THR A 531 26.12 -40.81 -6.90
N LEU A 532 25.31 -41.44 -6.06
CA LEU A 532 23.88 -41.28 -5.73
C LEU A 532 23.18 -39.91 -5.89
N ASP A 533 23.88 -38.78 -5.76
CA ASP A 533 23.32 -37.40 -5.76
C ASP A 533 23.20 -36.74 -7.16
N GLN A 534 23.53 -37.46 -8.24
CA GLN A 534 23.82 -36.85 -9.55
C GLN A 534 22.86 -37.19 -10.69
N GLN A 535 21.57 -36.88 -10.55
CA GLN A 535 20.69 -36.61 -11.69
C GLN A 535 19.80 -35.38 -11.42
N CYS A 536 20.40 -34.18 -11.39
CA CYS A 536 19.76 -32.91 -11.04
C CYS A 536 18.53 -32.49 -11.89
N THR A 537 18.09 -33.33 -12.84
CA THR A 537 17.09 -32.99 -13.85
C THR A 537 15.86 -33.91 -13.82
N VAL A 538 15.93 -35.08 -13.16
CA VAL A 538 14.87 -36.11 -13.22
C VAL A 538 14.26 -36.34 -11.84
N SER A 539 13.32 -35.48 -11.44
CA SER A 539 12.45 -35.73 -10.27
C SER A 539 11.01 -35.51 -10.64
N ARG A 540 10.08 -36.16 -9.91
CA ARG A 540 8.65 -35.91 -10.06
C ARG A 540 8.37 -34.41 -9.89
N PRO A 541 7.62 -33.75 -10.81
CA PRO A 541 7.40 -32.30 -10.76
C PRO A 541 6.81 -31.77 -9.45
N GLY A 542 6.03 -32.61 -8.74
CA GLY A 542 5.42 -32.27 -7.45
C GLY A 542 6.40 -32.00 -6.31
N LEU A 543 7.58 -32.62 -6.32
CA LEU A 543 8.50 -32.62 -5.18
C LEU A 543 8.99 -31.22 -4.81
N ALA A 544 9.43 -30.44 -5.80
CA ALA A 544 9.99 -29.12 -5.54
C ALA A 544 8.94 -28.10 -5.07
N MET A 545 7.68 -28.25 -5.49
CA MET A 545 6.58 -27.42 -5.02
C MET A 545 6.29 -27.71 -3.54
N ILE A 546 6.21 -28.98 -3.16
CA ILE A 546 5.96 -29.39 -1.77
C ILE A 546 7.14 -29.01 -0.86
N ALA A 547 8.37 -29.31 -1.28
CA ALA A 547 9.56 -28.95 -0.53
C ALA A 547 9.68 -27.42 -0.38
N GLY A 548 9.44 -26.66 -1.45
CA GLY A 548 9.48 -25.19 -1.41
C GLY A 548 8.41 -24.58 -0.50
N ALA A 549 7.19 -25.13 -0.51
CA ALA A 549 6.13 -24.71 0.41
C ALA A 549 6.50 -25.01 1.87
N LEU A 550 6.86 -26.26 2.18
CA LEU A 550 7.22 -26.67 3.54
C LEU A 550 8.44 -25.92 4.09
N ALA A 551 9.39 -25.55 3.24
CA ALA A 551 10.54 -24.75 3.66
C ALA A 551 10.13 -23.36 4.16
N VAL A 552 9.23 -22.69 3.42
CA VAL A 552 8.76 -21.35 3.79
C VAL A 552 7.84 -21.42 4.99
N GLU A 553 6.95 -22.41 5.07
CA GLU A 553 6.12 -22.62 6.26
C GLU A 553 6.97 -22.88 7.50
N LEU A 554 8.00 -23.71 7.39
CA LEU A 554 8.95 -23.97 8.48
C LEU A 554 9.66 -22.67 8.88
N MET A 555 10.18 -21.90 7.92
CA MET A 555 10.81 -20.60 8.18
C MET A 555 9.88 -19.67 8.97
N VAL A 556 8.63 -19.52 8.52
CA VAL A 556 7.65 -18.66 9.18
C VAL A 556 7.34 -19.17 10.58
N SER A 557 7.09 -20.47 10.77
CA SER A 557 6.87 -21.05 12.10
C SER A 557 8.02 -20.75 13.05
N ILE A 558 9.27 -20.84 12.60
CA ILE A 558 10.39 -20.55 13.49
C ILE A 558 10.52 -19.05 13.79
N LEU A 559 10.24 -18.15 12.83
CA LEU A 559 10.17 -16.71 13.10
C LEU A 559 9.12 -16.35 14.15
N GLN A 560 8.05 -17.16 14.26
CA GLN A 560 7.02 -17.01 15.29
C GLN A 560 7.38 -17.64 16.63
N HIS A 561 8.33 -18.59 16.67
CA HIS A 561 8.78 -19.21 17.91
C HIS A 561 9.56 -18.22 18.78
N SER A 562 9.40 -18.28 20.11
CA SER A 562 10.08 -17.36 21.05
C SER A 562 11.61 -17.47 20.96
N GLU A 563 12.10 -18.72 20.89
CA GLU A 563 13.54 -19.04 20.77
C GLU A 563 14.08 -18.93 19.34
N GLY A 564 13.24 -18.61 18.35
CA GLY A 564 13.66 -18.55 16.94
C GLY A 564 14.45 -19.80 16.51
N GLY A 565 15.61 -19.59 15.88
CA GLY A 565 16.47 -20.67 15.39
C GLY A 565 17.03 -21.61 16.47
N TYR A 566 16.88 -21.28 17.75
CA TYR A 566 17.27 -22.13 18.88
C TYR A 566 16.12 -23.01 19.41
N ALA A 567 14.94 -22.95 18.77
CA ALA A 567 13.80 -23.78 19.12
C ALA A 567 14.18 -25.27 19.22
N VAL A 568 13.59 -25.95 20.21
CA VAL A 568 13.74 -27.40 20.36
C VAL A 568 13.05 -28.09 19.18
N ALA A 569 13.71 -29.09 18.61
CA ALA A 569 13.17 -29.80 17.45
C ALA A 569 11.93 -30.62 17.82
N SER A 570 10.81 -30.33 17.16
CA SER A 570 9.62 -31.17 17.23
C SER A 570 9.83 -32.49 16.47
N SER A 571 9.35 -33.59 17.04
CA SER A 571 9.38 -34.93 16.48
C SER A 571 7.99 -35.39 16.00
N SER A 572 7.90 -36.57 15.37
CA SER A 572 6.61 -37.16 14.99
C SER A 572 5.71 -37.47 16.19
N ASP A 573 6.29 -37.71 17.36
CA ASP A 573 5.56 -38.07 18.58
C ASP A 573 4.91 -36.84 19.23
N ASP A 574 5.42 -35.63 18.92
CA ASP A 574 4.90 -34.36 19.42
C ASP A 574 3.60 -33.92 18.73
N ARG A 575 3.09 -34.68 17.75
CA ARG A 575 1.82 -34.37 17.06
C ARG A 575 0.61 -34.31 17.99
N MET A 576 0.68 -34.95 19.16
CA MET A 576 -0.39 -34.99 20.16
C MET A 576 -0.27 -33.91 21.24
N ASN A 577 0.83 -33.15 21.26
CA ASN A 577 1.08 -32.07 22.23
C ASN A 577 0.58 -30.72 21.70
N GLU A 578 0.40 -29.75 22.60
CA GLU A 578 0.19 -28.36 22.16
C GLU A 578 1.39 -27.89 21.32
N PRO A 579 1.15 -27.34 20.11
CA PRO A 579 2.24 -26.96 19.23
C PRO A 579 3.03 -25.79 19.83
N PRO A 580 4.36 -25.76 19.62
CA PRO A 580 5.22 -24.72 20.20
C PRO A 580 4.99 -23.34 19.58
N THR A 581 4.25 -23.25 18.48
CA THR A 581 3.88 -22.01 17.81
C THR A 581 2.42 -22.04 17.40
N SER A 582 1.84 -20.86 17.18
CA SER A 582 0.48 -20.75 16.64
C SER A 582 0.34 -21.21 15.17
N LEU A 583 1.46 -21.55 14.52
CA LEU A 583 1.49 -22.12 13.17
C LEU A 583 1.81 -23.63 13.16
N GLY A 584 1.99 -24.25 14.34
CA GLY A 584 2.25 -25.67 14.47
C GLY A 584 3.67 -26.01 14.94
N LEU A 585 4.14 -27.18 14.51
CA LEU A 585 5.41 -27.77 14.91
C LEU A 585 6.62 -27.06 14.28
N VAL A 586 7.77 -27.18 14.94
CA VAL A 586 9.08 -26.70 14.46
C VAL A 586 10.04 -27.89 14.36
N PRO A 587 9.92 -28.75 13.33
CA PRO A 587 10.78 -29.91 13.16
C PRO A 587 12.19 -29.54 12.73
N HIS A 588 13.19 -30.32 13.16
CA HIS A 588 14.57 -30.18 12.68
C HIS A 588 14.71 -30.59 11.21
N GLN A 589 14.15 -31.75 10.86
CA GLN A 589 14.13 -32.27 9.50
C GLN A 589 12.71 -32.60 9.07
N ILE A 590 12.42 -32.38 7.79
CA ILE A 590 11.20 -32.89 7.16
C ILE A 590 11.61 -33.78 5.99
N ARG A 591 11.27 -35.06 6.09
CA ARG A 591 11.47 -36.07 5.04
C ARG A 591 10.14 -36.50 4.47
N GLY A 592 9.76 -35.98 3.31
CA GLY A 592 8.54 -36.41 2.63
C GLY A 592 8.78 -37.54 1.66
N PHE A 593 7.75 -38.36 1.38
CA PHE A 593 7.77 -39.48 0.45
C PHE A 593 6.49 -39.48 -0.41
N LEU A 594 6.55 -39.04 -1.66
CA LEU A 594 5.38 -38.97 -2.56
C LEU A 594 4.82 -40.31 -3.01
N SER A 595 5.59 -41.38 -2.94
CA SER A 595 5.10 -42.73 -3.24
C SER A 595 4.09 -43.19 -2.19
N ARG A 596 4.23 -42.70 -0.96
CA ARG A 596 3.39 -43.05 0.21
C ARG A 596 2.54 -41.89 0.71
N PHE A 597 2.74 -40.69 0.17
CA PHE A 597 2.15 -39.43 0.64
C PHE A 597 2.36 -39.21 2.15
N ASP A 598 3.56 -39.51 2.63
CA ASP A 598 3.90 -39.47 4.06
C ASP A 598 5.09 -38.54 4.35
N ASN A 599 5.15 -38.00 5.57
CA ASN A 599 6.23 -37.14 6.05
C ASN A 599 6.76 -37.63 7.41
N VAL A 600 8.08 -37.79 7.50
CA VAL A 600 8.81 -38.17 8.71
C VAL A 600 9.60 -36.96 9.22
N LEU A 601 9.64 -36.78 10.55
CA LEU A 601 10.25 -35.62 11.21
C LEU A 601 11.45 -36.04 12.09
N PRO A 602 12.58 -36.49 11.51
CA PRO A 602 13.71 -36.90 12.32
C PRO A 602 14.44 -35.71 12.94
N ALA A 603 15.05 -35.94 14.10
CA ALA A 603 16.00 -35.02 14.71
C ALA A 603 17.34 -35.75 14.91
N SER A 604 18.46 -35.04 14.71
CA SER A 604 19.80 -35.61 14.82
C SER A 604 20.70 -34.63 15.57
N LEU A 605 21.61 -35.20 16.35
CA LEU A 605 22.64 -34.44 17.05
C LEU A 605 23.75 -34.05 16.08
N ALA A 606 24.42 -32.95 16.38
CA ALA A 606 25.65 -32.59 15.72
C ALA A 606 26.71 -33.67 15.92
N PHE A 607 27.35 -34.06 14.82
CA PHE A 607 28.37 -35.09 14.80
C PHE A 607 29.76 -34.45 14.94
N ASP A 608 30.55 -34.96 15.89
CA ASP A 608 31.87 -34.44 16.24
C ASP A 608 32.90 -34.61 15.12
N LYS A 609 32.71 -35.58 14.22
CA LYS A 609 33.56 -35.78 13.02
C LYS A 609 32.92 -35.25 11.72
N CYS A 610 31.88 -34.43 11.81
CA CYS A 610 31.22 -33.84 10.65
C CYS A 610 32.19 -33.00 9.80
N THR A 611 32.18 -33.20 8.49
CA THR A 611 33.04 -32.52 7.51
C THR A 611 32.68 -31.03 7.27
N ALA A 612 31.62 -30.53 7.91
CA ALA A 612 31.18 -29.14 7.76
C ALA A 612 31.06 -28.37 9.10
N CYS A 613 30.46 -28.96 10.13
CA CYS A 613 30.19 -28.25 11.40
C CYS A 613 30.90 -28.85 12.62
N SER A 614 31.85 -29.77 12.44
CA SER A 614 32.66 -30.23 13.57
C SER A 614 33.50 -29.09 14.14
N PRO A 615 33.83 -29.13 15.45
CA PRO A 615 34.74 -28.16 16.05
C PRO A 615 36.06 -28.06 15.28
N ILE A 616 36.61 -29.19 14.83
CA ILE A 616 37.85 -29.22 14.04
C ILE A 616 37.71 -28.37 12.77
N VAL A 617 36.66 -28.55 11.98
CA VAL A 617 36.45 -27.78 10.75
C VAL A 617 36.24 -26.29 11.03
N LEU A 618 35.44 -25.97 12.06
CA LEU A 618 35.19 -24.59 12.46
C LEU A 618 36.47 -23.88 12.94
N ASP A 619 37.26 -24.53 13.79
CA ASP A 619 38.51 -23.98 14.33
C ASP A 619 39.54 -23.73 13.21
N ASN A 620 39.63 -24.63 12.22
CA ASN A 620 40.51 -24.43 11.06
C ASN A 620 40.03 -23.27 10.18
N TYR A 621 38.71 -23.15 9.95
CA TYR A 621 38.17 -22.02 9.20
C TYR A 621 38.34 -20.68 9.93
N GLU A 622 38.14 -20.63 11.25
CA GLU A 622 38.34 -19.41 12.04
C GLU A 622 39.80 -18.97 12.08
N ARG A 623 40.73 -19.92 12.11
CA ARG A 623 42.17 -19.64 12.14
C ARG A 623 42.71 -19.19 10.77
N ASP A 624 42.36 -19.90 9.71
CA ASP A 624 43.04 -19.79 8.40
C ASP A 624 42.14 -19.19 7.30
N GLY A 625 40.84 -19.00 7.57
CA GLY A 625 39.90 -18.28 6.71
C GLY A 625 39.81 -18.83 5.28
N PHE A 626 39.96 -17.95 4.29
CA PHE A 626 39.94 -18.36 2.87
C PHE A 626 41.07 -19.32 2.50
N GLN A 627 42.20 -19.30 3.20
CA GLN A 627 43.30 -20.21 2.90
C GLN A 627 42.88 -21.66 3.15
N PHE A 628 42.21 -21.92 4.28
CA PHE A 628 41.62 -23.23 4.55
C PHE A 628 40.58 -23.63 3.50
N LEU A 629 39.67 -22.71 3.12
CA LEU A 629 38.70 -23.00 2.06
C LEU A 629 39.37 -23.32 0.72
N ALA A 630 40.42 -22.58 0.36
CA ALA A 630 41.19 -22.86 -0.85
C ALA A 630 41.83 -24.25 -0.79
N GLU A 631 42.36 -24.67 0.37
CA GLU A 631 42.86 -26.04 0.54
C GLU A 631 41.72 -27.06 0.36
N VAL A 632 40.56 -26.83 0.95
CA VAL A 632 39.36 -27.69 0.77
C VAL A 632 38.92 -27.81 -0.69
N PHE A 633 38.93 -26.70 -1.45
CA PHE A 633 38.53 -26.72 -2.86
C PHE A 633 39.56 -27.45 -3.74
N ASN A 634 40.85 -27.26 -3.47
CA ASN A 634 41.93 -27.74 -4.33
C ASN A 634 42.45 -29.14 -3.95
N SER A 635 42.11 -29.66 -2.78
CA SER A 635 42.58 -30.97 -2.29
C SER A 635 41.68 -32.13 -2.76
N SER A 636 42.14 -33.36 -2.54
CA SER A 636 41.34 -34.57 -2.79
C SER A 636 40.08 -34.60 -1.92
N HIS A 637 39.07 -35.37 -2.35
CA HIS A 637 37.81 -35.56 -1.60
C HIS A 637 38.01 -36.01 -0.15
N SER A 638 39.14 -36.64 0.17
CA SER A 638 39.44 -37.21 1.49
C SER A 638 39.96 -36.17 2.47
N PHE A 639 40.38 -34.97 2.03
CA PHE A 639 40.99 -33.97 2.90
C PHE A 639 40.15 -33.65 4.14
N LEU A 640 38.85 -33.42 3.94
CA LEU A 640 37.93 -33.15 5.04
C LEU A 640 37.68 -34.39 5.90
N GLU A 641 37.65 -35.60 5.32
CA GLU A 641 37.47 -36.85 6.07
C GLU A 641 38.68 -37.17 6.95
N ASP A 642 39.89 -36.93 6.41
CA ASP A 642 41.16 -37.12 7.09
C ASP A 642 41.28 -36.12 8.25
N LEU A 643 40.93 -34.86 7.99
CA LEU A 643 40.95 -33.77 8.98
C LEU A 643 40.02 -34.04 10.17
N THR A 644 38.80 -34.52 9.92
CA THR A 644 37.83 -34.80 10.99
C THR A 644 38.02 -36.16 11.65
N GLY A 645 38.93 -36.98 11.13
CA GLY A 645 39.13 -38.36 11.56
C GLY A 645 37.95 -39.28 11.20
N LEU A 646 37.19 -38.92 10.17
CA LEU A 646 36.13 -39.75 9.57
C LEU A 646 36.75 -40.91 8.77
N THR A 647 37.90 -40.69 8.12
CA THR A 647 38.65 -41.76 7.44
C THR A 647 39.03 -42.89 8.40
N LEU A 648 39.51 -42.54 9.60
CA LEU A 648 39.84 -43.51 10.64
C LEU A 648 38.59 -44.28 11.10
N LEU A 649 37.46 -43.60 11.27
CA LEU A 649 36.20 -44.23 11.65
C LEU A 649 35.74 -45.25 10.60
N HIS A 650 35.86 -44.93 9.30
CA HIS A 650 35.56 -45.88 8.22
C HIS A 650 36.47 -47.12 8.28
N GLN A 651 37.77 -46.92 8.48
CA GLN A 651 38.73 -48.02 8.59
C GLN A 651 38.44 -48.92 9.80
N GLU A 652 38.12 -48.33 10.96
CA GLU A 652 37.73 -49.06 12.18
C GLU A 652 36.44 -49.86 11.98
N THR A 653 35.44 -49.27 11.31
CA THR A 653 34.17 -49.93 11.02
C THR A 653 34.36 -51.12 10.08
N GLN A 654 35.12 -50.93 8.99
CA GLN A 654 35.45 -52.01 8.06
C GLN A 654 36.25 -53.13 8.75
N ALA A 655 37.23 -52.78 9.59
CA ALA A 655 37.98 -53.77 10.36
C ALA A 655 37.11 -54.54 11.37
N ALA A 656 36.11 -53.89 11.97
CA ALA A 656 35.15 -54.51 12.86
C ALA A 656 34.19 -55.47 12.12
N GLU A 657 33.70 -55.10 10.94
CA GLU A 657 32.91 -55.99 10.08
C GLU A 657 33.69 -57.24 9.67
N VAL A 658 34.97 -57.08 9.30
CA VAL A 658 35.85 -58.22 8.95
C VAL A 658 36.08 -59.13 10.17
N ARG A 659 36.23 -58.58 11.38
CA ARG A 659 36.33 -59.39 12.61
C ARG A 659 35.04 -60.14 12.94
N LEU A 660 33.87 -59.54 12.72
CA LEU A 660 32.57 -60.17 12.91
C LEU A 660 32.32 -61.32 11.92
N PHE A 661 32.88 -61.28 10.72
CA PHE A 661 32.81 -62.38 9.75
C PHE A 661 33.80 -63.52 10.03
N ILE A 662 34.95 -63.25 10.64
CA ILE A 662 35.96 -64.28 10.96
C ILE A 662 35.58 -65.07 12.22
N THR A 663 34.89 -64.45 13.18
CA THR A 663 34.55 -65.08 14.48
C THR A 663 33.61 -66.30 14.37
N PRO A 664 32.58 -66.34 13.49
CA PRO A 664 31.78 -67.54 13.24
C PRO A 664 32.53 -68.62 12.45
N CYS A 665 33.45 -68.25 11.55
CA CYS A 665 34.18 -69.21 10.72
C CYS A 665 35.21 -70.04 11.50
N VAL A 666 35.74 -69.52 12.61
CA VAL A 666 36.69 -70.25 13.48
C VAL A 666 35.98 -71.26 14.39
N LEU A 667 34.69 -71.05 14.70
CA LEU A 667 33.89 -71.97 15.55
C LEU A 667 33.28 -73.16 14.78
N ILE A 668 33.17 -73.09 13.43
CA ILE A 668 32.59 -74.17 12.62
C ILE A 668 33.62 -75.26 12.25
N TYR A 669 34.93 -74.99 12.37
CA TYR A 669 35.98 -75.96 12.01
C TYR A 669 36.43 -76.91 13.15
N THR A 670 35.91 -76.78 14.38
CA THR A 670 36.36 -77.58 15.54
C THR A 670 35.39 -78.66 16.02
N PHE A 671 34.26 -78.90 15.34
CA PHE A 671 33.36 -80.03 15.66
C PHE A 671 32.95 -80.80 14.40
N ARG A 672 33.69 -81.88 14.11
CA ARG A 672 33.21 -83.01 13.30
C ARG A 672 33.14 -84.26 14.19
N PRO A 673 31.97 -84.90 14.35
CA PRO A 673 31.87 -86.34 14.44
C PRO A 673 31.53 -86.95 13.06
N GLU A 674 31.93 -88.20 12.87
CA GLU A 674 31.91 -89.02 11.66
C GLU A 674 30.53 -89.27 11.01
N PRO A 675 30.47 -89.77 9.75
CA PRO A 675 29.28 -89.69 8.91
C PRO A 675 28.36 -90.92 9.08
N GLU A 676 27.07 -90.68 9.30
CA GLU A 676 26.03 -91.69 9.07
C GLU A 676 25.51 -91.61 7.63
N VAL A 677 25.55 -92.76 6.98
CA VAL A 677 25.09 -93.05 5.62
C VAL A 677 23.56 -93.15 5.61
N ILE A 678 22.88 -92.38 4.75
CA ILE A 678 21.51 -92.69 4.34
C ILE A 678 21.40 -92.60 2.81
N VAL A 679 21.03 -93.74 2.23
CA VAL A 679 20.76 -94.02 0.81
C VAL A 679 19.32 -93.57 0.47
N PRO A 680 19.03 -93.10 -0.77
CA PRO A 680 17.74 -92.50 -1.11
C PRO A 680 16.73 -93.51 -1.68
N SER A 681 15.43 -93.26 -1.45
CA SER A 681 14.29 -93.78 -2.21
C SER A 681 13.08 -92.89 -1.89
N LEU A 682 12.26 -92.41 -2.83
CA LEU A 682 12.10 -92.62 -4.27
C LEU A 682 11.42 -91.37 -4.84
#